data_AF-A0A813JLM3-F1
#
_entry.id   AF-A0A813JLM3-F1
#
_cell.length_a   1.000
_cell.length_b   1.000
_cell.length_c   1.000
_cell.angle_alpha   90.00
_cell.angle_beta   90.00
_cell.angle_gamma   90.00
#
_symmetry.space_group_name_H-M   'P 1'
#
loop_
_entity.id
_entity.type
_entity.pdbx_description
1 polymer ?
#
loop_
_entity_poly.entity_id
_entity_poly.type
_entity_poly.pdbx_seq_one_letter_code
_entity_poly.pdbx_strand_id
1 'polypeptide(L)'
;MSTSEVLPMSGDKSRLARLHFGLRPKRLALDEARPLRALVQNMLRCRLVPRDARLLESLPIFETQGGHFAVPLAPASARIMPPDEDWDEALQADFADYLLSWKGEAGELLTELGRERSSPAAFLAEFCAPRAGLFNQHLSIRFLETVATLGAAPWKRPGAPKDCATIAQSCEDAPVVVFPVSKLEEDAGVPNRRCRCSELADPGDAALSRILGAAAIFPPEAYQTPLVLSVMRRAGLRSLADEAVFLQAASAAEASGGEMGGALLRHLADRWDSLKWPSKAYSSLSKLRIFPAIAFSVSNDLYPPSAPPQPTAPVASAVALDAPCTLFHHADVSWTQLVLLDPRVFDSWPKQLLQRFGALKDPPPLETVVANLIEVARRWGADSSPAEATATEQRQTIIRKHLIAVQALSKRSHATLIMVQHSLASTKFLVLDDGTLTRPCDVFQALHGGDSDSEGEEAPGANSTRRAAKKSRAAAGPWVLPRYLRPFRRILLGIAGPAVGHARSTPSLLVGPAPPASCVPDFIRAALNVPELADVEFVLRPCEDGPRSLYAHRLVLAASCEHFHAMFTSGCAEAVGIGGRCRLDLPDWVAPRPMLWMLAYLYQGFDPKKAQEVAFALTPGLGPGPGRSSAAGRRPGPRFAEGDAGEDLCCLLRLSEFYDLEHLKQWTEQRLQGLMTPENLVALSTHAYFCNASQLLRLCVYHLQQLYSELVGVEEWEELEPAIKELVLLDTGTLDT
;
A
#
# COMPACT_ATOMS: atom_id res chain seq x y z
N MET A 1 79.60 -22.46 19.82
CA MET A 1 78.76 -21.61 18.95
C MET A 1 77.61 -22.48 18.46
N SER A 2 76.63 -22.66 19.34
CA SER A 2 75.30 -22.03 19.31
C SER A 2 74.38 -22.69 18.28
N THR A 3 73.51 -23.52 18.85
CA THR A 3 72.38 -24.26 18.32
C THR A 3 71.34 -23.35 17.66
N SER A 4 70.62 -23.91 16.68
CA SER A 4 69.27 -23.45 16.29
C SER A 4 68.43 -24.69 16.04
N GLU A 5 67.71 -25.10 17.09
CA GLU A 5 66.62 -26.06 17.03
C GLU A 5 65.42 -25.41 16.35
N VAL A 6 64.93 -26.03 15.29
CA VAL A 6 63.68 -25.66 14.63
C VAL A 6 62.56 -26.45 15.30
N LEU A 7 61.75 -25.78 16.11
CA LEU A 7 60.51 -26.33 16.69
C LEU A 7 59.40 -26.40 15.61
N PRO A 8 58.55 -27.45 15.63
CA PRO A 8 57.42 -27.55 14.72
C PRO A 8 56.25 -26.69 15.25
N MET A 9 56.06 -25.51 14.67
CA MET A 9 54.86 -24.69 14.85
C MET A 9 53.90 -24.93 13.67
N SER A 10 53.30 -26.11 13.58
CA SER A 10 52.17 -26.39 12.68
C SER A 10 50.85 -26.42 13.46
N GLY A 11 50.52 -25.30 14.09
CA GLY A 11 49.16 -25.00 14.51
C GLY A 11 48.45 -24.25 13.39
N ASP A 12 47.28 -24.75 12.99
CA ASP A 12 46.40 -24.25 11.93
C ASP A 12 46.14 -22.73 12.06
N LYS A 13 47.00 -21.91 11.41
CA LYS A 13 46.94 -20.44 11.45
C LYS A 13 45.65 -19.88 10.84
N SER A 14 44.89 -20.68 10.10
CA SER A 14 43.65 -20.26 9.44
C SER A 14 42.52 -19.97 10.45
N ARG A 15 42.49 -20.66 11.61
CA ARG A 15 41.49 -20.44 12.67
C ARG A 15 41.73 -19.17 13.48
N LEU A 16 43.00 -18.83 13.74
CA LEU A 16 43.40 -17.63 14.50
C LEU A 16 43.17 -16.32 13.74
N ALA A 17 43.15 -16.34 12.41
CA ALA A 17 43.01 -15.14 11.57
C ALA A 17 41.62 -14.47 11.66
N ARG A 18 40.57 -15.17 12.12
CA ARG A 18 39.19 -14.66 12.14
C ARG A 18 38.84 -13.77 13.34
N LEU A 19 39.73 -13.67 14.34
CA LEU A 19 39.50 -12.92 15.58
C LEU A 19 40.22 -11.55 15.65
N HIS A 20 40.78 -11.05 14.55
CA HIS A 20 41.43 -9.73 14.49
C HIS A 20 40.44 -8.56 14.38
N PHE A 21 39.51 -8.44 15.33
CA PHE A 21 38.88 -7.14 15.63
C PHE A 21 39.88 -6.30 16.44
N GLY A 22 40.86 -5.66 15.80
CA GLY A 22 41.64 -4.54 16.37
C GLY A 22 42.47 -4.77 17.64
N LEU A 23 42.53 -5.98 18.21
CA LEU A 23 43.22 -6.27 19.47
C LEU A 23 44.61 -6.85 19.18
N ARG A 24 45.69 -6.17 19.60
CA ARG A 24 47.04 -6.77 19.72
C ARG A 24 47.21 -7.34 21.14
N PRO A 25 47.09 -8.65 21.36
CA PRO A 25 47.27 -9.24 22.68
C PRO A 25 48.74 -9.16 23.11
N LYS A 26 49.05 -8.28 24.08
CA LYS A 26 50.20 -8.53 24.97
C LYS A 26 49.71 -9.50 26.05
N ARG A 27 49.96 -10.79 25.83
CA ARG A 27 49.74 -11.85 26.84
C ARG A 27 51.07 -12.18 27.50
N LEU A 28 51.04 -12.38 28.81
CA LEU A 28 52.20 -12.82 29.59
C LEU A 28 52.15 -14.34 29.74
N ALA A 29 53.31 -14.97 29.70
CA ALA A 29 53.43 -16.40 30.02
C ALA A 29 53.08 -16.65 31.49
N LEU A 30 52.57 -17.86 31.80
CA LEU A 30 52.11 -18.19 33.16
C LEU A 30 53.19 -17.93 34.21
N ASP A 31 54.42 -18.32 33.92
CA ASP A 31 55.54 -18.22 34.85
C ASP A 31 55.98 -16.77 35.11
N GLU A 32 55.75 -15.87 34.15
CA GLU A 32 56.10 -14.44 34.29
C GLU A 32 55.07 -13.66 35.12
N ALA A 33 53.80 -14.08 35.07
CA ALA A 33 52.71 -13.38 35.74
C ALA A 33 52.40 -13.92 37.15
N ARG A 34 52.77 -15.17 37.47
CA ARG A 34 52.64 -15.74 38.83
C ARG A 34 53.29 -14.89 39.94
N PRO A 35 54.54 -14.39 39.79
CA PRO A 35 55.15 -13.52 40.79
C PRO A 35 54.38 -12.21 41.00
N LEU A 36 53.86 -11.63 39.92
CA LEU A 36 53.04 -10.40 39.99
C LEU A 36 51.72 -10.66 40.73
N ARG A 37 51.05 -11.78 40.46
CA ARG A 37 49.85 -12.20 41.19
C ARG A 37 50.13 -12.36 42.68
N ALA A 38 51.19 -13.08 43.03
CA ALA A 38 51.56 -13.31 44.42
C ALA A 38 51.86 -11.99 45.16
N LEU A 39 52.54 -11.05 44.49
CA LEU A 39 52.77 -9.71 45.02
C LEU A 39 51.44 -8.96 45.27
N VAL A 40 50.53 -8.96 44.30
CA VAL A 40 49.23 -8.28 44.43
C VAL A 40 48.38 -8.92 45.52
N GLN A 41 48.33 -10.24 45.61
CA GLN A 41 47.66 -10.97 46.70
C GLN A 41 48.22 -10.57 48.07
N ASN A 42 49.55 -10.50 48.20
CA ASN A 42 50.19 -10.09 49.44
C ASN A 42 49.85 -8.62 49.78
N MET A 43 49.84 -7.72 48.79
CA MET A 43 49.44 -6.32 48.98
C MET A 43 47.97 -6.19 49.42
N LEU A 44 47.06 -7.00 48.87
CA LEU A 44 45.65 -7.03 49.24
C LEU A 44 45.45 -7.55 50.67
N ARG A 45 46.16 -8.61 51.05
CA ARG A 45 46.11 -9.18 52.42
C ARG A 45 46.65 -8.21 53.46
N CYS A 46 47.74 -7.50 53.13
CA CYS A 46 48.32 -6.46 53.97
C CYS A 46 47.52 -5.13 53.95
N ARG A 47 46.43 -5.05 53.16
CA ARG A 47 45.61 -3.83 52.97
C ARG A 47 46.41 -2.61 52.48
N LEU A 48 47.49 -2.86 51.72
CA LEU A 48 48.36 -1.83 51.18
C LEU A 48 47.79 -1.16 49.92
N VAL A 49 46.84 -1.82 49.25
CA VAL A 49 46.15 -1.31 48.05
C VAL A 49 44.64 -1.31 48.33
N PRO A 50 43.90 -0.26 47.95
CA PRO A 50 42.46 -0.27 48.03
C PRO A 50 41.89 -1.44 47.22
N ARG A 51 40.84 -2.09 47.75
CA ARG A 51 40.11 -3.18 47.07
C ARG A 51 39.25 -2.64 45.93
N ASP A 52 39.84 -1.88 45.01
CA ASP A 52 39.19 -1.50 43.77
C ASP A 52 39.30 -2.66 42.77
N ALA A 53 38.27 -3.50 42.75
CA ALA A 53 38.19 -4.64 41.86
C ALA A 53 38.35 -4.25 40.38
N ARG A 54 37.98 -3.02 39.98
CA ARG A 54 38.10 -2.56 38.60
C ARG A 54 39.55 -2.32 38.20
N LEU A 55 40.36 -1.80 39.12
CA LEU A 55 41.77 -1.53 38.91
C LEU A 55 42.58 -2.83 38.92
N LEU A 56 42.23 -3.77 39.81
CA LEU A 56 42.89 -5.08 39.90
C LEU A 56 42.60 -5.94 38.67
N GLU A 57 41.37 -5.91 38.17
CA GLU A 57 41.00 -6.56 36.89
C GLU A 57 41.83 -6.08 35.72
N SER A 58 42.31 -4.83 35.72
CA SER A 58 43.16 -4.27 34.67
C SER A 58 44.59 -4.86 34.64
N LEU A 59 44.98 -5.58 35.69
CA LEU A 59 46.30 -6.19 35.80
C LEU A 59 46.32 -7.57 35.13
N PRO A 60 47.43 -7.98 34.51
CA PRO A 60 47.59 -9.32 33.94
C PRO A 60 47.88 -10.36 35.02
N ILE A 61 46.96 -10.51 35.98
CA ILE A 61 47.09 -11.41 37.12
C ILE A 61 46.02 -12.51 37.12
N PHE A 62 45.10 -12.50 36.16
CA PHE A 62 44.09 -13.55 36.01
C PHE A 62 44.46 -14.50 34.87
N GLU A 63 44.38 -15.79 35.18
CA GLU A 63 44.61 -16.88 34.23
C GLU A 63 43.34 -17.12 33.43
N THR A 64 43.50 -17.27 32.12
CA THR A 64 42.43 -17.66 31.21
C THR A 64 42.30 -19.19 31.17
N GLN A 65 41.16 -19.71 30.72
CA GLN A 65 40.99 -21.16 30.56
C GLN A 65 41.98 -21.79 29.56
N GLY A 66 42.58 -20.99 28.68
CA GLY A 66 43.62 -21.41 27.73
C GLY A 66 45.03 -21.50 28.33
N GLY A 67 45.20 -21.20 29.62
CA GLY A 67 46.51 -21.25 30.28
C GLY A 67 47.41 -20.06 29.93
N HIS A 68 46.82 -18.88 29.69
CA HIS A 68 47.55 -17.64 29.46
C HIS A 68 47.08 -16.54 30.45
N PHE A 69 47.90 -15.52 30.71
CA PHE A 69 47.44 -14.35 31.48
C PHE A 69 46.91 -13.25 30.56
N ALA A 70 45.70 -12.78 30.83
CA ALA A 70 45.05 -11.72 30.06
C ALA A 70 45.34 -10.34 30.67
N VAL A 71 45.91 -9.41 29.89
CA VAL A 71 45.71 -7.97 30.13
C VAL A 71 44.33 -7.64 29.56
N PRO A 72 43.42 -6.94 30.27
CA PRO A 72 42.23 -6.42 29.63
C PRO A 72 42.63 -5.37 28.62
N LEU A 73 42.69 -5.78 27.36
CA LEU A 73 42.63 -4.83 26.28
C LEU A 73 41.23 -4.21 26.32
N ALA A 74 41.20 -2.91 26.56
CA ALA A 74 39.97 -2.16 26.58
C ALA A 74 39.22 -2.32 25.23
N PRO A 75 37.89 -2.36 25.27
CA PRO A 75 37.04 -2.33 26.46
C PRO A 75 36.47 -3.72 26.81
N ALA A 76 36.31 -3.97 28.11
CA ALA A 76 35.43 -4.96 28.76
C ALA A 76 35.68 -6.48 28.56
N SER A 77 36.31 -6.97 27.49
CA SER A 77 36.29 -8.42 27.18
C SER A 77 36.94 -9.35 28.22
N ALA A 78 38.04 -8.95 28.87
CA ALA A 78 38.71 -9.79 29.87
C ALA A 78 38.03 -9.79 31.26
N ARG A 79 36.95 -9.04 31.46
CA ARG A 79 36.20 -9.01 32.73
C ARG A 79 35.08 -10.06 32.79
N ILE A 80 34.77 -10.68 31.67
CA ILE A 80 33.49 -11.36 31.52
C ILE A 80 33.63 -12.80 32.01
N MET A 81 32.96 -13.09 33.12
CA MET A 81 32.93 -14.40 33.77
C MET A 81 31.73 -15.20 33.30
N PRO A 82 31.91 -16.45 32.84
CA PRO A 82 30.80 -17.34 32.52
C PRO A 82 29.84 -17.53 33.70
N PRO A 83 28.53 -17.65 33.45
CA PRO A 83 27.53 -17.72 34.50
C PRO A 83 27.50 -19.09 35.19
N ASP A 84 27.83 -20.17 34.46
CA ASP A 84 27.82 -21.55 34.92
C ASP A 84 28.97 -22.37 34.29
N GLU A 85 29.22 -23.56 34.84
CA GLU A 85 30.28 -24.48 34.36
C GLU A 85 29.99 -24.99 32.94
N ASP A 86 28.73 -25.11 32.57
CA ASP A 86 28.37 -25.60 31.26
C ASP A 86 28.77 -24.58 30.16
N TRP A 87 28.67 -23.28 30.42
CA TRP A 87 29.20 -22.22 29.54
C TRP A 87 30.73 -22.18 29.54
N ASP A 88 31.38 -22.52 30.66
CA ASP A 88 32.83 -22.69 30.71
C ASP A 88 33.27 -23.76 29.70
N GLU A 89 32.63 -24.93 29.71
CA GLU A 89 32.93 -26.04 28.79
C GLU A 89 32.60 -25.71 27.33
N ALA A 90 31.43 -25.12 27.08
CA ALA A 90 30.98 -24.84 25.72
C ALA A 90 31.88 -23.83 24.99
N LEU A 91 32.39 -22.82 25.71
CA LEU A 91 33.22 -21.77 25.14
C LEU A 91 34.71 -22.14 25.11
N GLN A 92 35.13 -23.18 25.82
CA GLN A 92 36.54 -23.56 25.94
C GLN A 92 37.19 -23.78 24.56
N ALA A 93 36.51 -24.45 23.64
CA ALA A 93 37.07 -24.78 22.33
C ALA A 93 37.43 -23.54 21.47
N ASP A 94 36.63 -22.48 21.57
CA ASP A 94 36.73 -21.31 20.68
C ASP A 94 37.23 -20.04 21.38
N PHE A 95 37.08 -19.96 22.71
CA PHE A 95 37.28 -18.74 23.50
C PHE A 95 38.04 -18.96 24.82
N ALA A 96 38.64 -20.13 25.08
CA ALA A 96 39.37 -20.40 26.33
C ALA A 96 40.39 -19.29 26.69
N ASP A 97 41.00 -18.71 25.67
CA ASP A 97 41.99 -17.65 25.77
C ASP A 97 41.46 -16.26 26.17
N TYR A 98 40.14 -16.09 26.19
CA TYR A 98 39.47 -14.82 26.48
C TYR A 98 38.62 -14.88 27.75
N LEU A 99 38.41 -16.08 28.30
CA LEU A 99 37.60 -16.32 29.49
C LEU A 99 38.48 -16.52 30.70
N LEU A 100 38.16 -15.82 31.79
CA LEU A 100 38.84 -16.02 33.07
C LEU A 100 38.54 -17.42 33.61
N SER A 101 39.59 -18.12 34.06
CA SER A 101 39.43 -19.40 34.73
C SER A 101 38.93 -19.18 36.16
N TRP A 102 37.79 -19.78 36.49
CA TRP A 102 37.31 -19.93 37.88
C TRP A 102 38.01 -21.08 38.62
N LYS A 103 38.82 -21.89 37.92
CA LYS A 103 39.56 -23.01 38.53
C LYS A 103 40.90 -22.50 39.07
N GLY A 104 41.32 -23.04 40.22
CA GLY A 104 42.62 -22.76 40.84
C GLY A 104 42.74 -21.37 41.46
N GLU A 105 43.98 -20.87 41.55
CA GLU A 105 44.33 -19.63 42.27
C GLU A 105 43.64 -18.37 41.71
N ALA A 106 43.29 -18.36 40.42
CA ALA A 106 42.59 -17.24 39.79
C ALA A 106 41.14 -17.12 40.33
N GLY A 107 40.45 -18.25 40.48
CA GLY A 107 39.11 -18.30 41.08
C GLY A 107 39.11 -17.93 42.57
N GLU A 108 40.13 -18.38 43.31
CA GLU A 108 40.34 -17.98 44.71
C GLU A 108 40.52 -16.46 44.84
N LEU A 109 41.33 -15.86 43.96
CA LEU A 109 41.54 -14.41 43.93
C LEU A 109 40.26 -13.65 43.56
N LEU A 110 39.50 -14.11 42.56
CA LEU A 110 38.20 -13.51 42.21
C LEU A 110 37.23 -13.56 43.41
N THR A 111 37.22 -14.68 44.13
CA THR A 111 36.42 -14.85 45.35
C THR A 111 36.89 -13.90 46.46
N GLU A 112 38.20 -13.75 46.68
CA GLU A 112 38.79 -12.82 47.65
C GLU A 112 38.47 -11.35 47.33
N LEU A 113 38.32 -11.02 46.05
CA LEU A 113 37.89 -9.71 45.56
C LEU A 113 36.38 -9.49 45.64
N GLY A 114 35.61 -10.48 46.11
CA GLY A 114 34.15 -10.41 46.20
C GLY A 114 33.47 -10.38 44.83
N ARG A 115 34.11 -10.98 43.81
CA ARG A 115 33.49 -11.15 42.49
C ARG A 115 32.63 -12.41 42.50
N GLU A 116 31.37 -12.25 42.13
CA GLU A 116 30.44 -13.33 41.87
C GLU A 116 30.39 -13.60 40.36
N ARG A 117 30.04 -14.83 39.97
CA ARG A 117 29.75 -15.14 38.57
C ARG A 117 28.68 -14.19 38.04
N SER A 118 28.86 -13.73 36.81
CA SER A 118 27.92 -12.76 36.24
C SER A 118 26.55 -13.39 36.04
N SER A 119 25.48 -12.59 36.13
CA SER A 119 24.16 -13.11 35.81
C SER A 119 24.11 -13.54 34.33
N PRO A 120 23.31 -14.56 33.96
CA PRO A 120 23.21 -14.98 32.55
C PRO A 120 22.89 -13.83 31.61
N ALA A 121 22.03 -12.88 32.02
CA ALA A 121 21.70 -11.71 31.21
C ALA A 121 22.90 -10.77 31.00
N ALA A 122 23.66 -10.47 32.05
CA ALA A 122 24.85 -9.62 31.95
C ALA A 122 25.92 -10.30 31.08
N PHE A 123 26.16 -11.59 31.31
CA PHE A 123 27.09 -12.39 30.51
C PHE A 123 26.73 -12.38 29.01
N LEU A 124 25.47 -12.69 28.71
CA LEU A 124 24.98 -12.74 27.34
C LEU A 124 25.12 -11.37 26.67
N ALA A 125 24.78 -10.28 27.34
CA ALA A 125 24.84 -8.94 26.78
C ALA A 125 26.27 -8.44 26.55
N GLU A 126 27.16 -8.64 27.51
CA GLU A 126 28.53 -8.10 27.44
C GLU A 126 29.46 -8.97 26.57
N PHE A 127 29.32 -10.30 26.62
CA PHE A 127 30.23 -11.21 25.93
C PHE A 127 29.63 -11.85 24.69
N CYS A 128 28.48 -12.51 24.83
CA CYS A 128 27.93 -13.34 23.77
C CYS A 128 27.34 -12.49 22.63
N ALA A 129 26.50 -11.50 22.94
CA ALA A 129 25.77 -10.72 21.96
C ALA A 129 26.71 -10.03 20.93
N PRO A 130 27.82 -9.37 21.34
CA PRO A 130 28.77 -8.78 20.39
C PRO A 130 29.49 -9.80 19.49
N ARG A 131 29.45 -11.09 19.85
CA ARG A 131 30.18 -12.19 19.19
C ARG A 131 29.27 -13.25 18.58
N ALA A 132 27.96 -13.09 18.67
CA ALA A 132 27.00 -14.14 18.27
C ALA A 132 27.17 -14.55 16.79
N GLY A 133 27.56 -13.61 15.93
CA GLY A 133 27.88 -13.88 14.52
C GLY A 133 29.14 -14.72 14.27
N LEU A 134 29.95 -14.98 15.30
CA LEU A 134 31.18 -15.79 15.23
C LEU A 134 31.01 -17.20 15.77
N PHE A 135 29.95 -17.46 16.55
CA PHE A 135 29.71 -18.75 17.21
C PHE A 135 29.59 -19.92 16.23
N ASN A 136 30.09 -21.08 16.60
CA ASN A 136 29.79 -22.32 15.88
C ASN A 136 28.32 -22.72 16.08
N GLN A 137 27.85 -23.77 15.38
CA GLN A 137 26.45 -24.20 15.48
C GLN A 137 26.00 -24.49 16.93
N HIS A 138 26.83 -25.21 17.69
CA HIS A 138 26.53 -25.59 19.06
C HIS A 138 26.41 -24.37 19.99
N LEU A 139 27.38 -23.46 19.93
CA LEU A 139 27.37 -22.22 20.70
C LEU A 139 26.22 -21.29 20.34
N SER A 140 25.86 -21.21 19.05
CA SER A 140 24.71 -20.45 18.60
C SER A 140 23.39 -21.00 19.16
N ILE A 141 23.19 -22.32 19.13
CA ILE A 141 21.99 -22.96 19.70
C ILE A 141 21.92 -22.68 21.19
N ARG A 142 23.02 -22.91 21.91
CA ARG A 142 23.12 -22.68 23.36
C ARG A 142 22.87 -21.22 23.73
N PHE A 143 23.39 -20.28 22.94
CA PHE A 143 23.09 -18.85 23.07
C PHE A 143 21.59 -18.60 22.96
N LEU A 144 20.93 -19.09 21.90
CA LEU A 144 19.49 -18.90 21.69
C LEU A 144 18.64 -19.59 22.78
N GLU A 145 19.01 -20.77 23.25
CA GLU A 145 18.34 -21.46 24.36
C GLU A 145 18.45 -20.66 25.66
N THR A 146 19.62 -20.11 25.96
CA THR A 146 19.82 -19.26 27.15
C THR A 146 19.05 -17.94 27.02
N VAL A 147 18.93 -17.36 25.82
CA VAL A 147 18.05 -16.21 25.57
C VAL A 147 16.58 -16.58 25.79
N ALA A 148 16.17 -17.81 25.45
CA ALA A 148 14.81 -18.29 25.67
C ALA A 148 14.46 -18.37 27.17
N THR A 149 15.41 -18.75 28.03
CA THR A 149 15.19 -18.83 29.49
C THR A 149 14.98 -17.45 30.12
N LEU A 150 15.48 -16.37 29.50
CA LEU A 150 15.19 -14.98 29.89
C LEU A 150 13.73 -14.55 29.57
N GLY A 151 12.97 -15.39 28.85
CA GLY A 151 11.56 -15.18 28.56
C GLY A 151 11.29 -13.97 27.68
N ALA A 152 10.32 -13.14 28.06
CA ALA A 152 9.92 -11.95 27.29
C ALA A 152 10.77 -10.70 27.61
N ALA A 153 11.66 -10.75 28.60
CA ALA A 153 12.40 -9.58 29.07
C ALA A 153 13.25 -8.89 27.98
N PRO A 154 13.99 -9.61 27.10
CA PRO A 154 14.74 -9.00 26.02
C PRO A 154 13.90 -8.18 25.03
N TRP A 155 12.60 -8.48 24.91
CA TRP A 155 11.76 -8.04 23.81
C TRP A 155 10.81 -6.88 24.15
N LYS A 156 10.82 -6.38 25.39
CA LYS A 156 9.93 -5.29 25.83
C LYS A 156 10.43 -3.92 25.37
N ARG A 157 9.96 -3.43 24.21
CA ARG A 157 10.13 -2.03 23.79
C ARG A 157 8.86 -1.22 24.14
N PRO A 158 8.91 -0.10 24.89
CA PRO A 158 10.02 0.63 25.52
C PRO A 158 10.21 0.30 27.03
N GLY A 159 11.46 0.29 27.52
CA GLY A 159 11.79 0.16 28.95
C GLY A 159 12.57 -1.11 29.36
N ALA A 160 12.98 -1.97 28.42
CA ALA A 160 13.88 -3.09 28.73
C ALA A 160 15.23 -2.61 29.31
N PRO A 161 15.83 -3.35 30.26
CA PRO A 161 17.21 -3.12 30.68
C PRO A 161 18.17 -3.08 29.48
N LYS A 162 19.23 -2.27 29.56
CA LYS A 162 20.22 -2.11 28.48
C LYS A 162 20.76 -3.46 27.98
N ASP A 163 21.05 -4.37 28.90
CA ASP A 163 21.57 -5.71 28.61
C ASP A 163 20.59 -6.53 27.75
N CYS A 164 19.31 -6.50 28.14
CA CYS A 164 18.21 -7.15 27.42
C CYS A 164 18.05 -6.59 26.01
N ALA A 165 18.17 -5.27 25.83
CA ALA A 165 18.12 -4.63 24.52
C ALA A 165 19.32 -5.04 23.63
N THR A 166 20.53 -5.11 24.19
CA THR A 166 21.73 -5.57 23.47
C THR A 166 21.60 -7.03 23.02
N ILE A 167 21.04 -7.90 23.86
CA ILE A 167 20.78 -9.30 23.50
C ILE A 167 19.77 -9.39 22.35
N ALA A 168 18.63 -8.71 22.45
CA ALA A 168 17.61 -8.72 21.40
C ALA A 168 18.16 -8.19 20.07
N GLN A 169 18.89 -7.08 20.09
CA GLN A 169 19.51 -6.50 18.90
C GLN A 169 20.50 -7.48 18.25
N SER A 170 21.30 -8.20 19.03
CA SER A 170 22.22 -9.21 18.50
C SER A 170 21.47 -10.38 17.86
N CYS A 171 20.39 -10.87 18.48
CA CYS A 171 19.56 -11.92 17.87
C CYS A 171 18.94 -11.47 16.53
N GLU A 172 18.57 -10.19 16.39
CA GLU A 172 18.02 -9.60 15.18
C GLU A 172 19.08 -9.41 14.07
N ASP A 173 20.24 -8.86 14.41
CA ASP A 173 21.25 -8.41 13.44
C ASP A 173 22.34 -9.44 13.12
N ALA A 174 22.70 -10.28 14.08
CA ALA A 174 23.82 -11.19 13.91
C ALA A 174 23.41 -12.44 13.11
N PRO A 175 24.30 -12.98 12.26
CA PRO A 175 24.02 -14.20 11.51
C PRO A 175 24.23 -15.43 12.40
N VAL A 176 23.29 -15.63 13.34
CA VAL A 176 23.37 -16.63 14.41
C VAL A 176 23.11 -18.07 13.95
N VAL A 177 22.48 -18.27 12.79
CA VAL A 177 22.15 -19.62 12.29
C VAL A 177 23.25 -20.11 11.36
N VAL A 178 23.90 -21.20 11.75
CA VAL A 178 25.01 -21.81 11.02
C VAL A 178 24.52 -23.04 10.27
N PHE A 179 24.69 -23.04 8.95
CA PHE A 179 24.46 -24.20 8.10
C PHE A 179 25.77 -24.99 7.99
N PRO A 180 25.84 -26.20 8.57
CA PRO A 180 27.03 -27.02 8.45
C PRO A 180 27.23 -27.39 6.97
N VAL A 181 28.42 -27.12 6.45
CA VAL A 181 28.82 -27.62 5.13
C VAL A 181 28.97 -29.14 5.17
N SER A 182 28.80 -29.79 4.02
CA SER A 182 29.07 -31.22 3.91
C SER A 182 30.55 -31.50 4.21
N LYS A 183 30.90 -32.71 4.68
CA LYS A 183 32.31 -33.08 4.95
C LYS A 183 33.23 -32.83 3.75
N LEU A 184 32.71 -33.06 2.53
CA LEU A 184 33.45 -32.80 1.28
C LEU A 184 33.76 -31.32 1.07
N GLU A 185 32.84 -30.43 1.42
CA GLU A 185 33.03 -28.97 1.36
C GLU A 185 33.91 -28.47 2.50
N GLU A 186 33.85 -29.10 3.68
CA GLU A 186 34.74 -28.82 4.80
C GLU A 186 36.19 -29.17 4.45
N ASP A 187 36.43 -30.34 3.83
CA ASP A 187 37.73 -30.74 3.29
C ASP A 187 38.23 -29.79 2.19
N ALA A 188 37.31 -29.16 1.45
CA ALA A 188 37.60 -28.13 0.46
C ALA A 188 37.80 -26.71 1.06
N GLY A 189 37.69 -26.56 2.39
CA GLY A 189 37.87 -25.28 3.08
C GLY A 189 36.73 -24.28 2.88
N VAL A 190 35.56 -24.72 2.42
CA VAL A 190 34.39 -23.85 2.26
C VAL A 190 33.87 -23.45 3.65
N PRO A 191 33.74 -22.16 3.97
CA PRO A 191 33.23 -21.76 5.28
C PRO A 191 31.74 -22.10 5.42
N ASN A 192 31.33 -22.50 6.62
CA ASN A 192 29.92 -22.66 6.96
C ASN A 192 29.12 -21.40 6.58
N ARG A 193 28.00 -21.59 5.86
CA ARG A 193 27.07 -20.51 5.55
C ARG A 193 26.38 -20.06 6.83
N ARG A 194 26.28 -18.75 7.03
CA ARG A 194 25.61 -18.15 8.21
C ARG A 194 24.47 -17.25 7.75
N CYS A 195 23.36 -17.30 8.45
CA CYS A 195 22.17 -16.52 8.13
C CYS A 195 21.62 -15.81 9.37
N ARG A 196 20.99 -14.66 9.15
CA ARG A 196 20.19 -13.96 10.17
C ARG A 196 18.86 -14.66 10.36
N CYS A 197 18.21 -14.46 11.51
CA CYS A 197 16.87 -14.99 11.75
C CYS A 197 15.87 -14.49 10.68
N SER A 198 15.96 -13.21 10.30
CA SER A 198 15.11 -12.57 9.29
C SER A 198 15.30 -13.04 7.85
N GLU A 199 16.34 -13.81 7.58
CA GLU A 199 16.58 -14.43 6.26
C GLU A 199 15.92 -15.80 6.13
N LEU A 200 15.45 -16.37 7.25
CA LEU A 200 14.95 -17.73 7.33
C LEU A 200 13.42 -17.75 7.43
N ALA A 201 12.81 -18.83 6.96
CA ALA A 201 11.39 -19.11 7.08
C ALA A 201 11.09 -19.97 8.31
N ASP A 202 9.96 -19.73 8.96
CA ASP A 202 9.49 -20.53 10.10
C ASP A 202 9.11 -21.94 9.64
N PRO A 203 9.72 -23.01 10.18
CA PRO A 203 9.36 -24.39 9.84
C PRO A 203 7.92 -24.76 10.25
N GLY A 204 7.30 -24.01 11.17
CA GLY A 204 5.88 -24.15 11.50
C GLY A 204 4.94 -23.78 10.35
N ASP A 205 5.41 -22.99 9.39
CA ASP A 205 4.67 -22.59 8.19
C ASP A 205 5.15 -23.41 6.98
N ALA A 206 4.95 -24.74 7.02
CA ALA A 206 5.34 -25.63 5.92
C ALA A 206 4.78 -25.20 4.54
N ALA A 207 3.69 -24.41 4.51
CA ALA A 207 3.17 -23.80 3.30
C ALA A 207 4.15 -22.82 2.61
N LEU A 208 5.03 -22.14 3.36
CA LEU A 208 6.03 -21.23 2.79
C LEU A 208 6.99 -21.93 1.84
N SER A 209 7.33 -23.20 2.10
CA SER A 209 8.19 -23.99 1.21
C SER A 209 7.58 -24.14 -0.18
N ARG A 210 6.25 -24.37 -0.23
CA ARG A 210 5.49 -24.48 -1.48
C ARG A 210 5.36 -23.12 -2.16
N ILE A 211 5.23 -22.04 -1.39
CA ILE A 211 4.94 -20.70 -1.93
C ILE A 211 6.18 -19.95 -2.40
N LEU A 212 7.24 -19.95 -1.61
CA LEU A 212 8.49 -19.26 -1.92
C LEU A 212 9.46 -20.16 -2.71
N GLY A 213 9.14 -21.45 -2.86
CA GLY A 213 10.00 -22.42 -3.53
C GLY A 213 11.39 -22.47 -2.92
N ALA A 214 12.42 -22.46 -3.78
CA ALA A 214 13.82 -22.46 -3.36
C ALA A 214 14.26 -21.21 -2.58
N ALA A 215 13.47 -20.14 -2.57
CA ALA A 215 13.77 -18.93 -1.80
C ALA A 215 13.44 -19.06 -0.30
N ALA A 216 12.65 -20.06 0.10
CA ALA A 216 12.40 -20.37 1.50
C ALA A 216 13.57 -21.19 2.08
N ILE A 217 14.44 -20.50 2.83
CA ILE A 217 15.53 -21.16 3.57
C ILE A 217 15.02 -21.44 4.98
N PHE A 218 14.93 -22.72 5.36
CA PHE A 218 14.55 -23.11 6.71
C PHE A 218 15.77 -23.28 7.61
N PRO A 219 15.65 -23.04 8.93
CA PRO A 219 16.72 -23.34 9.87
C PRO A 219 17.06 -24.84 9.87
N PRO A 220 18.34 -25.22 10.05
CA PRO A 220 18.74 -26.62 10.22
C PRO A 220 17.99 -27.29 11.37
N GLU A 221 17.80 -28.61 11.31
CA GLU A 221 17.03 -29.38 12.30
C GLU A 221 17.45 -29.12 13.76
N ALA A 222 18.74 -28.94 14.01
CA ALA A 222 19.27 -28.61 15.33
C ALA A 222 18.75 -27.29 15.93
N TYR A 223 18.29 -26.35 15.10
CA TYR A 223 17.68 -25.09 15.53
C TYR A 223 16.14 -25.16 15.65
N GLN A 224 15.52 -26.29 15.29
CA GLN A 224 14.06 -26.42 15.25
C GLN A 224 13.44 -26.80 16.61
N THR A 225 14.21 -26.69 17.70
CA THR A 225 13.66 -26.91 19.04
C THR A 225 12.66 -25.78 19.39
N PRO A 226 11.59 -26.07 20.16
CA PRO A 226 10.58 -25.06 20.48
C PRO A 226 11.15 -23.81 21.18
N LEU A 227 12.17 -23.97 22.02
CA LEU A 227 12.84 -22.88 22.71
C LEU A 227 13.58 -21.96 21.72
N VAL A 228 14.40 -22.54 20.85
CA VAL A 228 15.18 -21.79 19.84
C VAL A 228 14.24 -21.08 18.86
N LEU A 229 13.22 -21.77 18.34
CA LEU A 229 12.24 -21.16 17.44
C LEU A 229 11.47 -20.01 18.10
N SER A 230 11.19 -20.08 19.41
CA SER A 230 10.53 -18.98 20.13
C SER A 230 11.35 -17.69 20.13
N VAL A 231 12.69 -17.82 20.20
CA VAL A 231 13.63 -16.68 20.14
C VAL A 231 13.78 -16.21 18.71
N MET A 232 13.96 -17.12 17.75
CA MET A 232 14.11 -16.77 16.33
C MET A 232 12.88 -16.03 15.79
N ARG A 233 11.66 -16.46 16.14
CA ARG A 233 10.40 -15.76 15.81
C ARG A 233 10.40 -14.32 16.28
N ARG A 234 10.89 -14.07 17.50
CA ARG A 234 10.98 -12.71 18.04
C ARG A 234 12.11 -11.90 17.42
N ALA A 235 13.18 -12.57 16.99
CA ALA A 235 14.29 -12.00 16.23
C ALA A 235 13.98 -11.78 14.74
N GLY A 236 12.73 -11.99 14.30
CA GLY A 236 12.27 -11.69 12.94
C GLY A 236 12.25 -12.89 11.98
N LEU A 237 12.26 -14.14 12.47
CA LEU A 237 12.05 -15.32 11.63
C LEU A 237 10.77 -15.16 10.79
N ARG A 238 10.90 -15.26 9.48
CA ARG A 238 9.82 -14.95 8.54
C ARG A 238 8.71 -15.98 8.66
N SER A 239 7.52 -15.52 9.02
CA SER A 239 6.31 -16.35 9.11
C SER A 239 5.21 -15.77 8.20
N LEU A 240 4.24 -16.60 7.80
CA LEU A 240 3.01 -16.10 7.20
C LEU A 240 2.19 -15.22 8.17
N ALA A 241 2.54 -15.21 9.45
CA ALA A 241 2.01 -14.25 10.40
C ALA A 241 2.51 -12.81 10.15
N ASP A 242 3.63 -12.63 9.44
CA ASP A 242 4.19 -11.32 9.13
C ASP A 242 3.55 -10.73 7.88
N GLU A 243 3.11 -9.48 7.97
CA GLU A 243 2.47 -8.74 6.86
C GLU A 243 3.31 -8.79 5.58
N ALA A 244 4.60 -8.41 5.67
CA ALA A 244 5.47 -8.29 4.50
C ALA A 244 5.69 -9.65 3.82
N VAL A 245 5.82 -10.72 4.61
CA VAL A 245 6.05 -12.08 4.11
C VAL A 245 4.79 -12.61 3.45
N PHE A 246 3.62 -12.40 4.07
CA PHE A 246 2.35 -12.80 3.49
C PHE A 246 2.04 -12.05 2.20
N LEU A 247 2.28 -10.73 2.14
CA LEU A 247 2.10 -9.94 0.92
C LEU A 247 3.05 -10.40 -0.20
N GLN A 248 4.32 -10.70 0.11
CA GLN A 248 5.25 -11.25 -0.86
C GLN A 248 4.79 -12.62 -1.38
N ALA A 249 4.34 -13.50 -0.48
CA ALA A 249 3.80 -14.80 -0.81
C ALA A 249 2.53 -14.67 -1.70
N ALA A 250 1.68 -13.70 -1.41
CA ALA A 250 0.50 -13.39 -2.20
C ALA A 250 0.86 -12.85 -3.59
N SER A 251 1.85 -11.95 -3.72
CA SER A 251 2.32 -11.48 -5.02
C SER A 251 2.95 -12.60 -5.85
N ALA A 252 3.69 -13.52 -5.22
CA ALA A 252 4.22 -14.69 -5.88
C ALA A 252 3.10 -15.64 -6.36
N ALA A 253 2.06 -15.84 -5.54
CA ALA A 253 0.89 -16.61 -5.91
C ALA A 253 0.13 -16.00 -7.11
N GLU A 254 -0.03 -14.69 -7.13
CA GLU A 254 -0.60 -13.95 -8.27
C GLU A 254 0.25 -14.15 -9.54
N ALA A 255 1.57 -14.03 -9.45
CA ALA A 255 2.47 -14.24 -10.58
C ALA A 255 2.43 -15.69 -11.13
N SER A 256 2.12 -16.67 -10.27
CA SER A 256 2.04 -18.09 -10.63
C SER A 256 0.70 -18.53 -11.25
N GLY A 257 -0.24 -17.59 -11.53
CA GLY A 257 -1.57 -17.97 -12.00
C GLY A 257 -2.41 -18.62 -10.90
N GLY A 258 -2.25 -18.18 -9.65
CA GLY A 258 -3.23 -18.40 -8.58
C GLY A 258 -3.33 -19.80 -7.95
N GLU A 259 -2.56 -20.80 -8.40
CA GLU A 259 -2.57 -22.16 -7.80
C GLU A 259 -2.36 -22.14 -6.28
N MET A 260 -1.57 -21.16 -5.81
CA MET A 260 -1.21 -21.00 -4.40
C MET A 260 -2.15 -20.07 -3.62
N GLY A 261 -3.00 -19.31 -4.31
CA GLY A 261 -3.93 -18.36 -3.69
C GLY A 261 -4.88 -19.03 -2.70
N GLY A 262 -5.45 -20.19 -3.08
CA GLY A 262 -6.36 -20.93 -2.21
C GLY A 262 -5.74 -21.45 -0.91
N ALA A 263 -4.43 -21.72 -0.88
CA ALA A 263 -3.73 -22.13 0.34
C ALA A 263 -3.46 -20.93 1.27
N LEU A 264 -3.07 -19.78 0.70
CA LEU A 264 -2.90 -18.53 1.43
C LEU A 264 -4.21 -18.04 2.04
N LEU A 265 -5.31 -18.12 1.28
CA LEU A 265 -6.64 -17.72 1.74
C LEU A 265 -7.15 -18.60 2.89
N ARG A 266 -6.90 -19.92 2.84
CA ARG A 266 -7.20 -20.82 3.97
C ARG A 266 -6.37 -20.48 5.20
N HIS A 267 -5.07 -20.26 5.02
CA HIS A 267 -4.20 -19.85 6.14
C HIS A 267 -4.68 -18.53 6.76
N LEU A 268 -5.04 -17.54 5.93
CA LEU A 268 -5.61 -16.28 6.40
C LEU A 268 -6.90 -16.52 7.19
N ALA A 269 -7.83 -17.33 6.66
CA ALA A 269 -9.09 -17.66 7.34
C ALA A 269 -8.88 -18.40 8.66
N ASP A 270 -7.91 -19.31 8.75
CA ASP A 270 -7.64 -20.11 9.95
C ASP A 270 -6.93 -19.31 11.05
N ARG A 271 -6.19 -18.24 10.68
CA ARG A 271 -5.27 -17.53 11.60
C ARG A 271 -5.58 -16.05 11.78
N TRP A 272 -6.61 -15.50 11.12
CA TRP A 272 -6.88 -14.06 11.07
C TRP A 272 -6.99 -13.37 12.44
N ASP A 273 -7.45 -14.09 13.47
CA ASP A 273 -7.62 -13.62 14.83
C ASP A 273 -6.27 -13.34 15.52
N SER A 274 -5.26 -14.16 15.19
CA SER A 274 -3.88 -14.02 15.64
C SER A 274 -3.09 -12.96 14.85
N LEU A 275 -3.53 -12.64 13.62
CA LEU A 275 -2.89 -11.63 12.78
C LEU A 275 -3.22 -10.23 13.28
N LYS A 276 -2.19 -9.52 13.77
CA LYS A 276 -2.26 -8.13 14.23
C LYS A 276 -1.84 -7.15 13.14
N TRP A 277 -2.31 -7.38 11.91
CA TRP A 277 -1.93 -6.52 10.78
C TRP A 277 -2.66 -5.16 10.82
N PRO A 278 -2.01 -4.07 10.38
CA PRO A 278 -2.66 -2.78 10.22
C PRO A 278 -3.67 -2.81 9.05
N SER A 279 -4.65 -1.91 9.03
CA SER A 279 -5.63 -1.80 7.93
C SER A 279 -4.98 -1.61 6.56
N LYS A 280 -3.80 -0.97 6.51
CA LYS A 280 -3.00 -0.80 5.28
C LYS A 280 -2.57 -2.15 4.69
N ALA A 281 -2.23 -3.14 5.51
CA ALA A 281 -1.85 -4.47 5.07
C ALA A 281 -3.00 -5.16 4.31
N TYR A 282 -4.20 -5.11 4.88
CA TYR A 282 -5.40 -5.66 4.25
C TYR A 282 -5.76 -4.91 2.96
N SER A 283 -5.56 -3.60 2.93
CA SER A 283 -5.70 -2.78 1.71
C SER A 283 -4.65 -3.13 0.64
N SER A 284 -3.42 -3.46 1.03
CA SER A 284 -2.39 -3.92 0.09
C SER A 284 -2.68 -5.34 -0.43
N LEU A 285 -3.04 -6.25 0.47
CA LEU A 285 -3.34 -7.65 0.13
C LEU A 285 -4.45 -7.76 -0.89
N SER A 286 -5.43 -6.88 -0.76
CA SER A 286 -6.57 -6.85 -1.63
C SER A 286 -6.32 -6.17 -2.98
N LYS A 287 -5.16 -5.53 -3.19
CA LYS A 287 -4.74 -5.16 -4.53
C LYS A 287 -4.22 -6.36 -5.32
N LEU A 288 -3.89 -7.47 -4.66
CA LEU A 288 -3.29 -8.67 -5.27
C LEU A 288 -4.38 -9.64 -5.78
N ARG A 289 -4.12 -10.30 -6.91
CA ARG A 289 -5.01 -11.30 -7.55
C ARG A 289 -4.86 -12.70 -6.93
N ILE A 290 -4.99 -12.79 -5.62
CA ILE A 290 -4.97 -14.10 -4.93
C ILE A 290 -6.37 -14.66 -4.65
N PHE A 291 -7.41 -13.86 -4.88
CA PHE A 291 -8.79 -14.27 -4.73
C PHE A 291 -9.33 -14.78 -6.06
N PRO A 292 -10.01 -15.94 -6.09
CA PRO A 292 -10.67 -16.40 -7.29
C PRO A 292 -11.74 -15.38 -7.68
N ALA A 293 -11.59 -14.79 -8.86
CA ALA A 293 -12.51 -13.80 -9.41
C ALA A 293 -12.95 -14.25 -10.81
N ILE A 294 -14.19 -13.92 -11.14
CA ILE A 294 -14.72 -14.08 -12.49
C ILE A 294 -14.15 -12.92 -13.32
N ALA A 295 -13.52 -13.24 -14.46
CA ALA A 295 -13.12 -12.26 -15.46
C ALA A 295 -14.28 -11.30 -15.78
N PHE A 296 -14.23 -10.06 -15.27
CA PHE A 296 -15.13 -9.01 -15.68
C PHE A 296 -14.51 -8.36 -16.92
N SER A 297 -14.54 -9.07 -18.06
CA SER A 297 -14.36 -8.39 -19.33
C SER A 297 -15.58 -7.49 -19.48
N VAL A 298 -15.39 -6.18 -19.24
CA VAL A 298 -16.36 -5.17 -19.62
C VAL A 298 -16.58 -5.35 -21.11
N SER A 299 -17.72 -5.96 -21.43
CA SER A 299 -18.19 -6.21 -22.77
C SER A 299 -18.39 -4.89 -23.49
N ASN A 300 -17.36 -4.41 -24.16
CA ASN A 300 -17.47 -3.59 -25.36
C ASN A 300 -16.90 -4.30 -26.60
N ASP A 301 -16.29 -5.48 -26.45
CA ASP A 301 -15.82 -6.25 -27.59
C ASP A 301 -16.93 -7.14 -28.15
N LEU A 302 -17.51 -6.65 -29.26
CA LEU A 302 -18.49 -7.30 -30.12
C LEU A 302 -17.95 -8.52 -30.91
N TYR A 303 -16.83 -9.13 -30.52
CA TYR A 303 -16.24 -10.24 -31.26
C TYR A 303 -16.33 -11.57 -30.51
N PRO A 304 -17.01 -12.60 -31.07
CA PRO A 304 -17.00 -13.94 -30.50
C PRO A 304 -15.60 -14.57 -30.68
N PRO A 305 -15.05 -15.25 -29.64
CA PRO A 305 -13.79 -15.97 -29.77
C PRO A 305 -13.93 -17.14 -30.75
N SER A 306 -12.92 -17.34 -31.59
CA SER A 306 -12.92 -18.22 -32.76
C SER A 306 -12.62 -19.70 -32.48
N ALA A 307 -12.69 -20.17 -31.23
CA ALA A 307 -12.42 -21.58 -30.91
C ALA A 307 -13.39 -22.15 -29.86
N PRO A 308 -13.96 -23.35 -30.09
CA PRO A 308 -14.81 -24.02 -29.11
C PRO A 308 -13.99 -24.57 -27.94
N PRO A 309 -14.40 -24.35 -26.68
CA PRO A 309 -13.73 -24.91 -25.50
C PRO A 309 -13.96 -26.42 -25.39
N GLN A 310 -12.93 -27.17 -24.99
CA GLN A 310 -13.01 -28.62 -24.80
C GLN A 310 -13.86 -29.00 -23.57
N PRO A 311 -14.65 -30.08 -23.62
CA PRO A 311 -15.69 -30.38 -22.63
C PRO A 311 -15.25 -31.42 -21.59
N THR A 312 -14.32 -31.13 -20.67
CA THR A 312 -14.09 -32.01 -19.50
C THR A 312 -13.49 -31.27 -18.29
N ALA A 313 -14.34 -30.61 -17.49
CA ALA A 313 -14.22 -30.44 -16.02
C ALA A 313 -15.37 -29.55 -15.51
N PRO A 314 -16.32 -30.06 -14.70
CA PRO A 314 -17.49 -29.28 -14.28
C PRO A 314 -17.11 -28.30 -13.17
N VAL A 315 -17.30 -27.00 -13.43
CA VAL A 315 -17.26 -25.86 -12.50
C VAL A 315 -15.89 -25.52 -11.89
N ALA A 316 -15.02 -26.50 -11.61
CA ALA A 316 -13.69 -26.27 -11.04
C ALA A 316 -12.67 -25.67 -12.03
N SER A 317 -12.80 -25.93 -13.34
CA SER A 317 -11.93 -25.30 -14.37
C SER A 317 -12.51 -24.01 -14.96
N ALA A 318 -13.76 -23.66 -14.63
CA ALA A 318 -14.41 -22.44 -15.12
C ALA A 318 -13.99 -21.19 -14.32
N VAL A 319 -13.24 -21.41 -13.23
CA VAL A 319 -12.39 -20.41 -12.58
C VAL A 319 -11.03 -20.51 -13.26
N ALA A 320 -10.90 -19.95 -14.46
CA ALA A 320 -9.56 -19.70 -14.98
C ALA A 320 -8.89 -18.73 -13.98
N LEU A 321 -7.88 -19.21 -13.27
CA LEU A 321 -7.00 -18.38 -12.45
C LEU A 321 -6.19 -17.38 -13.31
N ASP A 322 -6.44 -17.35 -14.62
CA ASP A 322 -5.73 -16.56 -15.63
C ASP A 322 -6.43 -15.24 -15.99
N ALA A 323 -7.55 -14.89 -15.36
CA ALA A 323 -8.26 -13.65 -15.66
C ALA A 323 -7.89 -12.48 -14.72
N PRO A 324 -7.63 -11.27 -15.25
CA PRO A 324 -7.09 -10.15 -14.50
C PRO A 324 -8.17 -9.46 -13.67
N CYS A 325 -8.35 -9.78 -12.40
CA CYS A 325 -9.19 -8.98 -11.51
C CYS A 325 -8.50 -8.77 -10.16
N THR A 326 -7.97 -7.57 -9.95
CA THR A 326 -7.56 -7.10 -8.63
C THR A 326 -8.82 -6.84 -7.81
N LEU A 327 -8.79 -7.23 -6.54
CA LEU A 327 -9.90 -7.09 -5.61
C LEU A 327 -10.28 -5.62 -5.34
N PHE A 328 -9.74 -4.59 -6.03
CA PHE A 328 -10.04 -3.18 -5.72
C PHE A 328 -10.44 -2.30 -6.91
N HIS A 329 -10.23 -2.71 -8.16
CA HIS A 329 -11.04 -2.10 -9.23
C HIS A 329 -12.50 -2.59 -9.16
N HIS A 330 -12.72 -3.78 -8.58
CA HIS A 330 -14.05 -4.38 -8.44
C HIS A 330 -14.21 -5.20 -7.13
N ALA A 331 -13.77 -4.67 -5.97
CA ALA A 331 -13.82 -5.36 -4.67
C ALA A 331 -15.17 -5.99 -4.34
N ASP A 332 -16.19 -5.17 -4.49
CA ASP A 332 -17.56 -5.55 -4.22
C ASP A 332 -18.00 -6.70 -5.14
N VAL A 333 -17.47 -6.72 -6.38
CA VAL A 333 -17.78 -7.71 -7.42
C VAL A 333 -17.08 -9.02 -7.11
N SER A 334 -15.76 -9.02 -6.88
CA SER A 334 -15.02 -10.24 -6.52
C SER A 334 -15.55 -10.87 -5.23
N TRP A 335 -16.01 -10.06 -4.28
CA TRP A 335 -16.55 -10.55 -3.01
C TRP A 335 -17.92 -11.21 -3.16
N THR A 336 -18.84 -10.55 -3.84
CA THR A 336 -20.13 -11.15 -4.22
C THR A 336 -19.93 -12.36 -5.12
N GLN A 337 -18.87 -12.39 -5.94
CA GLN A 337 -18.47 -13.56 -6.72
C GLN A 337 -17.88 -14.70 -5.90
N LEU A 338 -17.18 -14.43 -4.79
CA LEU A 338 -16.73 -15.51 -3.90
C LEU A 338 -17.92 -16.27 -3.33
N VAL A 339 -19.03 -15.58 -3.02
CA VAL A 339 -20.32 -16.21 -2.67
C VAL A 339 -20.83 -17.14 -3.78
N LEU A 340 -20.57 -16.79 -5.05
CA LEU A 340 -20.98 -17.55 -6.23
C LEU A 340 -20.08 -18.77 -6.48
N LEU A 341 -18.77 -18.57 -6.40
CA LEU A 341 -17.75 -19.52 -6.83
C LEU A 341 -17.47 -20.57 -5.76
N ASP A 342 -17.41 -20.16 -4.49
CA ASP A 342 -17.18 -21.07 -3.38
C ASP A 342 -17.96 -20.62 -2.13
N PRO A 343 -19.26 -20.98 -2.06
CA PRO A 343 -20.09 -20.65 -0.91
C PRO A 343 -19.54 -21.18 0.42
N ARG A 344 -18.79 -22.30 0.39
CA ARG A 344 -18.23 -22.92 1.59
C ARG A 344 -17.07 -22.10 2.14
N VAL A 345 -16.22 -21.57 1.27
CA VAL A 345 -15.16 -20.65 1.65
C VAL A 345 -15.75 -19.34 2.16
N PHE A 346 -16.75 -18.79 1.48
CA PHE A 346 -17.40 -17.57 1.98
C PHE A 346 -18.04 -17.77 3.36
N ASP A 347 -18.78 -18.85 3.55
CA ASP A 347 -19.51 -19.11 4.80
C ASP A 347 -18.57 -19.44 5.97
N SER A 348 -17.33 -19.87 5.71
CA SER A 348 -16.32 -20.11 6.75
C SER A 348 -15.55 -18.85 7.16
N TRP A 349 -15.66 -17.74 6.40
CA TRP A 349 -14.92 -16.52 6.72
C TRP A 349 -15.60 -15.71 7.83
N PRO A 350 -14.87 -15.36 8.91
CA PRO A 350 -15.43 -14.56 9.99
C PRO A 350 -15.73 -13.13 9.53
N LYS A 351 -16.93 -12.63 9.87
CA LYS A 351 -17.38 -11.27 9.51
C LYS A 351 -16.39 -10.17 9.90
N GLN A 352 -15.66 -10.35 10.99
CA GLN A 352 -14.66 -9.40 11.48
C GLN A 352 -13.45 -9.29 10.54
N LEU A 353 -13.02 -10.39 9.91
CA LEU A 353 -11.98 -10.37 8.88
C LEU A 353 -12.44 -9.54 7.67
N LEU A 354 -13.71 -9.69 7.28
CA LEU A 354 -14.30 -8.95 6.16
C LEU A 354 -14.30 -7.45 6.40
N GLN A 355 -14.67 -7.04 7.61
CA GLN A 355 -14.67 -5.64 8.01
C GLN A 355 -13.25 -5.02 7.98
N ARG A 356 -12.19 -5.81 8.23
CA ARG A 356 -10.81 -5.32 8.18
C ARG A 356 -10.32 -4.98 6.77
N PHE A 357 -10.93 -5.53 5.72
CA PHE A 357 -10.58 -5.19 4.34
C PHE A 357 -11.05 -3.78 3.92
N GLY A 358 -11.79 -3.05 4.77
CA GLY A 358 -12.07 -1.61 4.65
C GLY A 358 -12.98 -1.18 3.48
N ALA A 359 -12.92 -1.88 2.34
CA ALA A 359 -13.73 -1.63 1.16
C ALA A 359 -15.00 -2.48 1.10
N LEU A 360 -15.07 -3.57 1.85
CA LEU A 360 -16.23 -4.46 1.84
C LEU A 360 -17.33 -3.87 2.72
N LYS A 361 -18.22 -3.09 2.11
CA LYS A 361 -19.47 -2.67 2.74
C LYS A 361 -20.32 -3.93 2.97
N ASP A 362 -20.79 -4.15 4.20
CA ASP A 362 -21.81 -5.16 4.51
C ASP A 362 -23.12 -4.43 4.89
N PRO A 363 -24.16 -4.49 4.04
CA PRO A 363 -24.25 -5.24 2.78
C PRO A 363 -23.46 -4.58 1.63
N PRO A 364 -23.05 -5.35 0.59
CA PRO A 364 -22.38 -4.82 -0.60
C PRO A 364 -23.21 -3.73 -1.30
N PRO A 365 -22.58 -2.80 -2.05
CA PRO A 365 -23.33 -1.83 -2.86
C PRO A 365 -24.32 -2.51 -3.79
N LEU A 366 -25.48 -1.88 -3.99
CA LEU A 366 -26.59 -2.51 -4.70
C LEU A 366 -26.27 -2.70 -6.19
N GLU A 367 -25.62 -1.71 -6.77
CA GLU A 367 -25.14 -1.67 -8.15
C GLU A 367 -24.31 -2.92 -8.44
N THR A 368 -23.44 -3.27 -7.49
CA THR A 368 -22.60 -4.46 -7.57
C THR A 368 -23.41 -5.75 -7.47
N VAL A 369 -24.34 -5.85 -6.52
CA VAL A 369 -25.20 -7.04 -6.39
C VAL A 369 -26.00 -7.27 -7.69
N VAL A 370 -26.52 -6.20 -8.30
CA VAL A 370 -27.25 -6.23 -9.57
C VAL A 370 -26.34 -6.66 -10.72
N ALA A 371 -25.16 -6.05 -10.87
CA ALA A 371 -24.21 -6.40 -11.92
C ALA A 371 -23.81 -7.89 -11.87
N ASN A 372 -23.61 -8.43 -10.66
CA ASN A 372 -23.30 -9.85 -10.49
C ASN A 372 -24.45 -10.77 -10.85
N LEU A 373 -25.68 -10.43 -10.46
CA LEU A 373 -26.85 -11.22 -10.88
C LEU A 373 -26.98 -11.30 -12.41
N ILE A 374 -26.64 -10.21 -13.11
CA ILE A 374 -26.62 -10.18 -14.59
C ILE A 374 -25.54 -11.09 -15.15
N GLU A 375 -24.32 -11.00 -14.63
CA GLU A 375 -23.21 -11.81 -15.11
C GLU A 375 -23.41 -13.30 -14.82
N VAL A 376 -23.94 -13.63 -13.65
CA VAL A 376 -24.36 -14.99 -13.28
C VAL A 376 -25.38 -15.55 -14.27
N ALA A 377 -26.43 -14.77 -14.55
CA ALA A 377 -27.46 -15.15 -15.51
C ALA A 377 -26.89 -15.38 -16.90
N ARG A 378 -25.97 -14.51 -17.35
CA ARG A 378 -25.31 -14.62 -18.65
C ARG A 378 -24.50 -15.92 -18.76
N ARG A 379 -23.71 -16.25 -17.72
CA ARG A 379 -22.88 -17.47 -17.69
C ARG A 379 -23.71 -18.74 -17.63
N TRP A 380 -24.64 -18.83 -16.68
CA TRP A 380 -25.51 -20.00 -16.57
C TRP A 380 -26.42 -20.18 -17.78
N GLY A 381 -26.74 -19.10 -18.51
CA GLY A 381 -27.47 -19.18 -19.77
C GLY A 381 -26.66 -19.73 -20.94
N ALA A 382 -25.31 -19.67 -20.87
CA ALA A 382 -24.42 -20.27 -21.85
C ALA A 382 -24.23 -21.79 -21.62
N ASP A 383 -24.42 -22.26 -20.38
CA ASP A 383 -24.43 -23.68 -20.05
C ASP A 383 -25.68 -24.34 -20.64
N SER A 384 -25.57 -24.92 -21.83
CA SER A 384 -26.67 -25.58 -22.55
C SER A 384 -27.12 -26.92 -21.95
N SER A 385 -26.39 -27.44 -20.95
CA SER A 385 -26.72 -28.71 -20.29
C SER A 385 -27.69 -28.48 -19.12
N PRO A 386 -28.77 -29.27 -19.01
CA PRO A 386 -29.60 -29.26 -17.80
C PRO A 386 -28.70 -29.57 -16.60
N ALA A 387 -28.70 -28.66 -15.63
CA ALA A 387 -27.85 -28.77 -14.45
C ALA A 387 -28.26 -29.99 -13.61
N GLU A 388 -27.28 -30.71 -13.06
CA GLU A 388 -27.54 -31.73 -12.05
C GLU A 388 -28.30 -31.11 -10.86
N ALA A 389 -29.14 -31.89 -10.18
CA ALA A 389 -29.97 -31.39 -9.07
C ALA A 389 -29.16 -30.68 -7.97
N THR A 390 -27.95 -31.16 -7.70
CA THR A 390 -26.97 -30.58 -6.76
C THR A 390 -26.50 -29.19 -7.21
N ALA A 391 -26.27 -29.00 -8.51
CA ALA A 391 -25.93 -27.70 -9.08
C ALA A 391 -27.13 -26.75 -9.05
N THR A 392 -28.35 -27.24 -9.25
CA THR A 392 -29.58 -26.42 -9.14
C THR A 392 -29.76 -25.87 -7.73
N GLU A 393 -29.65 -26.69 -6.69
CA GLU A 393 -29.78 -26.23 -5.30
C GLU A 393 -28.71 -25.19 -4.92
N GLN A 394 -27.47 -25.39 -5.39
CA GLN A 394 -26.39 -24.43 -5.21
C GLN A 394 -26.69 -23.09 -5.91
N ARG A 395 -27.16 -23.12 -7.16
CA ARG A 395 -27.58 -21.93 -7.93
C ARG A 395 -28.74 -21.20 -7.24
N GLN A 396 -29.74 -21.93 -6.73
CA GLN A 396 -30.86 -21.34 -5.97
C GLN A 396 -30.38 -20.67 -4.67
N THR A 397 -29.45 -21.31 -3.95
CA THR A 397 -28.86 -20.76 -2.71
C THR A 397 -28.12 -19.44 -2.99
N ILE A 398 -27.37 -19.40 -4.08
CA ILE A 398 -26.68 -18.20 -4.57
C ILE A 398 -27.67 -17.05 -4.85
N ILE A 399 -28.72 -17.31 -5.63
CA ILE A 399 -29.73 -16.29 -5.97
C ILE A 399 -30.44 -15.81 -4.70
N ARG A 400 -30.74 -16.73 -3.78
CA ARG A 400 -31.31 -16.39 -2.47
C ARG A 400 -30.44 -15.40 -1.70
N LYS A 401 -29.12 -15.63 -1.59
CA LYS A 401 -28.20 -14.72 -0.88
C LYS A 401 -28.19 -13.33 -1.51
N HIS A 402 -28.20 -13.24 -2.84
CA HIS A 402 -28.26 -11.96 -3.55
C HIS A 402 -29.60 -11.25 -3.34
N LEU A 403 -30.72 -11.96 -3.40
CA LEU A 403 -32.05 -11.39 -3.15
C LEU A 403 -32.20 -10.87 -1.71
N ILE A 404 -31.54 -11.48 -0.72
CA ILE A 404 -31.47 -10.96 0.66
C ILE A 404 -30.75 -9.60 0.66
N ALA A 405 -29.62 -9.47 -0.04
CA ALA A 405 -28.88 -8.21 -0.15
C ALA A 405 -29.72 -7.13 -0.87
N VAL A 406 -30.36 -7.46 -2.00
CA VAL A 406 -31.26 -6.53 -2.72
C VAL A 406 -32.45 -6.12 -1.81
N GLN A 407 -33.01 -7.05 -1.03
CA GLN A 407 -34.12 -6.75 -0.12
C GLN A 407 -33.74 -5.76 0.98
N ALA A 408 -32.54 -5.89 1.57
CA ALA A 408 -32.06 -4.94 2.56
C ALA A 408 -31.87 -3.52 1.96
N LEU A 409 -31.40 -3.45 0.72
CA LEU A 409 -31.05 -2.19 0.05
C LEU A 409 -32.23 -1.49 -0.63
N SER A 410 -33.24 -2.24 -1.09
CA SER A 410 -34.46 -1.70 -1.72
C SER A 410 -35.32 -0.84 -0.80
N LYS A 411 -35.06 -0.86 0.52
CA LYS A 411 -35.73 0.00 1.50
C LYS A 411 -35.20 1.44 1.52
N ARG A 412 -34.11 1.75 0.81
CA ARG A 412 -33.39 3.03 0.94
C ARG A 412 -33.92 4.18 0.06
N SER A 413 -34.30 3.93 -1.20
CA SER A 413 -34.90 4.98 -2.06
C SER A 413 -35.68 4.43 -3.26
N HIS A 414 -36.62 5.22 -3.80
CA HIS A 414 -37.38 4.89 -5.01
C HIS A 414 -36.50 4.85 -6.27
N ALA A 415 -35.54 5.77 -6.39
CA ALA A 415 -34.61 5.81 -7.53
C ALA A 415 -33.76 4.53 -7.61
N THR A 416 -33.30 4.07 -6.45
CA THR A 416 -32.57 2.80 -6.29
C THR A 416 -33.40 1.61 -6.76
N LEU A 417 -34.70 1.58 -6.43
CA LEU A 417 -35.61 0.52 -6.89
C LEU A 417 -35.81 0.55 -8.42
N ILE A 418 -35.97 1.73 -9.02
CA ILE A 418 -36.07 1.89 -10.48
C ILE A 418 -34.82 1.35 -11.17
N MET A 419 -33.62 1.65 -10.65
CA MET A 419 -32.36 1.15 -11.21
C MET A 419 -32.34 -0.39 -11.21
N VAL A 420 -32.62 -1.02 -10.06
CA VAL A 420 -32.68 -2.49 -9.96
C VAL A 420 -33.72 -3.05 -10.93
N GLN A 421 -34.90 -2.43 -11.00
CA GLN A 421 -35.97 -2.84 -11.89
C GLN A 421 -35.51 -2.78 -13.36
N HIS A 422 -34.94 -1.65 -13.80
CA HIS A 422 -34.47 -1.47 -15.18
C HIS A 422 -33.39 -2.51 -15.56
N SER A 423 -32.47 -2.78 -14.64
CA SER A 423 -31.36 -3.71 -14.87
C SER A 423 -31.77 -5.18 -14.82
N LEU A 424 -32.67 -5.58 -13.92
CA LEU A 424 -32.99 -7.00 -13.68
C LEU A 424 -34.31 -7.48 -14.30
N ALA A 425 -35.22 -6.59 -14.73
CA ALA A 425 -36.51 -6.99 -15.30
C ALA A 425 -36.37 -7.90 -16.54
N SER A 426 -35.36 -7.63 -17.38
CA SER A 426 -35.12 -8.34 -18.65
C SER A 426 -34.15 -9.53 -18.51
N THR A 427 -33.49 -9.66 -17.37
CA THR A 427 -32.44 -10.66 -17.12
C THR A 427 -33.03 -11.99 -16.63
N LYS A 428 -32.59 -13.11 -17.22
CA LYS A 428 -32.98 -14.46 -16.81
C LYS A 428 -32.09 -14.97 -15.67
N PHE A 429 -32.27 -14.46 -14.46
CA PHE A 429 -31.42 -14.81 -13.31
C PHE A 429 -32.10 -15.72 -12.28
N LEU A 430 -33.41 -15.95 -12.38
CA LEU A 430 -34.13 -16.82 -11.45
C LEU A 430 -33.99 -18.27 -11.91
N VAL A 431 -33.71 -19.18 -11.00
CA VAL A 431 -33.44 -20.60 -11.27
C VAL A 431 -34.64 -21.41 -10.81
N LEU A 432 -35.32 -22.09 -11.74
CA LEU A 432 -36.45 -22.95 -11.40
C LEU A 432 -35.99 -24.30 -10.81
N ASP A 433 -36.93 -25.11 -10.33
CA ASP A 433 -36.63 -26.41 -9.72
C ASP A 433 -36.05 -27.42 -10.74
N ASP A 434 -36.29 -27.20 -12.03
CA ASP A 434 -35.70 -27.95 -13.15
C ASP A 434 -34.32 -27.40 -13.59
N GLY A 435 -33.80 -26.38 -12.90
CA GLY A 435 -32.53 -25.73 -13.22
C GLY A 435 -32.61 -24.68 -14.34
N THR A 436 -33.76 -24.48 -14.97
CA THR A 436 -33.93 -23.49 -16.05
C THR A 436 -33.91 -22.06 -15.53
N LEU A 437 -33.39 -21.14 -16.35
CA LEU A 437 -33.32 -19.72 -16.03
C LEU A 437 -34.52 -18.96 -16.58
N THR A 438 -35.14 -18.13 -15.74
CA THR A 438 -36.33 -17.36 -16.09
C THR A 438 -36.25 -15.90 -15.63
N ARG A 439 -37.01 -15.02 -16.29
CA ARG A 439 -37.11 -13.60 -15.91
C ARG A 439 -38.08 -13.42 -14.75
N PRO A 440 -37.95 -12.37 -13.94
CA PRO A 440 -38.95 -12.02 -12.94
C PRO A 440 -40.38 -11.93 -13.51
N CYS A 441 -40.56 -11.28 -14.67
CA CYS A 441 -41.87 -11.15 -15.30
C CYS A 441 -42.46 -12.48 -15.76
N ASP A 442 -41.65 -13.36 -16.35
CA ASP A 442 -42.06 -14.67 -16.86
C ASP A 442 -42.58 -15.57 -15.73
N VAL A 443 -41.95 -15.52 -14.55
CA VAL A 443 -42.41 -16.23 -13.34
C VAL A 443 -43.82 -15.83 -12.96
N PHE A 444 -44.14 -14.53 -13.00
CA PHE A 444 -45.48 -14.05 -12.64
C PHE A 444 -46.51 -14.26 -13.75
N GLN A 445 -46.12 -14.17 -15.02
CA GLN A 445 -47.01 -14.51 -16.13
C GLN A 445 -47.43 -15.99 -16.07
N ALA A 446 -46.50 -16.89 -15.76
CA ALA A 446 -46.81 -18.31 -15.55
C ALA A 446 -47.73 -18.55 -14.35
N LEU A 447 -47.61 -17.75 -13.28
CA LEU A 447 -48.50 -17.81 -12.11
C LEU A 447 -49.93 -17.30 -12.40
N HIS A 448 -50.07 -16.29 -13.28
CA HIS A 448 -51.37 -15.65 -13.56
C HIS A 448 -52.08 -16.19 -14.80
N GLY A 449 -51.36 -16.80 -15.74
CA GLY A 449 -51.94 -17.37 -16.97
C GLY A 449 -52.77 -18.65 -16.74
N GLY A 450 -52.83 -19.16 -15.51
CA GLY A 450 -53.66 -20.31 -15.15
C GLY A 450 -55.12 -19.99 -14.81
N ASP A 451 -55.47 -18.72 -14.61
CA ASP A 451 -56.81 -18.30 -14.15
C ASP A 451 -57.68 -17.64 -15.25
N SER A 452 -57.13 -17.45 -16.45
CA SER A 452 -57.94 -17.04 -17.60
C SER A 452 -58.61 -18.26 -18.24
N ASP A 453 -59.42 -18.97 -17.46
CA ASP A 453 -60.50 -19.79 -18.00
C ASP A 453 -61.47 -18.83 -18.68
N SER A 454 -61.13 -18.51 -19.93
CA SER A 454 -62.06 -17.98 -20.90
C SER A 454 -63.06 -19.10 -21.14
N GLU A 455 -64.13 -19.13 -20.35
CA GLU A 455 -65.40 -19.76 -20.67
C GLU A 455 -65.97 -19.06 -21.93
N GLY A 456 -65.30 -19.28 -23.06
CA GLY A 456 -65.71 -18.82 -24.37
C GLY A 456 -66.47 -19.95 -25.05
N GLU A 457 -67.79 -19.79 -25.09
CA GLU A 457 -68.76 -20.51 -25.91
C GLU A 457 -68.15 -21.22 -27.12
N GLU A 458 -68.28 -22.55 -27.13
CA GLU A 458 -68.02 -23.38 -28.32
C GLU A 458 -69.01 -23.01 -29.43
N ALA A 459 -68.53 -22.30 -30.46
CA ALA A 459 -69.18 -22.30 -31.76
C ALA A 459 -68.88 -23.64 -32.48
N PRO A 460 -69.89 -24.42 -32.89
CA PRO A 460 -69.68 -25.70 -33.54
C PRO A 460 -69.42 -25.49 -35.04
N GLY A 461 -68.21 -25.77 -35.53
CA GLY A 461 -67.96 -25.72 -36.96
C GLY A 461 -66.52 -26.00 -37.40
N ALA A 462 -66.29 -27.23 -37.84
CA ALA A 462 -65.33 -27.65 -38.87
C ALA A 462 -63.84 -27.24 -38.71
N ASN A 463 -63.03 -28.13 -38.12
CA ASN A 463 -61.92 -28.82 -38.81
C ASN A 463 -61.07 -29.64 -37.82
N SER A 464 -61.42 -30.92 -37.74
CA SER A 464 -60.70 -31.96 -37.02
C SER A 464 -59.49 -32.43 -37.85
N THR A 465 -58.28 -31.99 -37.49
CA THR A 465 -57.03 -32.77 -37.70
C THR A 465 -55.76 -32.13 -37.07
N ARG A 466 -55.81 -30.90 -36.54
CA ARG A 466 -54.63 -30.28 -35.86
C ARG A 466 -54.65 -30.30 -34.32
N ARG A 467 -55.58 -31.03 -33.69
CA ARG A 467 -55.78 -31.01 -32.21
C ARG A 467 -54.89 -31.96 -31.39
N ALA A 468 -54.04 -32.79 -32.00
CA ALA A 468 -53.23 -33.77 -31.27
C ALA A 468 -51.90 -33.23 -30.69
N ALA A 469 -51.31 -32.17 -31.25
CA ALA A 469 -50.01 -31.66 -30.79
C ALA A 469 -50.10 -30.56 -29.70
N LYS A 470 -51.30 -30.03 -29.42
CA LYS A 470 -51.48 -28.93 -28.44
C LYS A 470 -51.97 -29.40 -27.07
N LYS A 471 -52.26 -30.70 -26.90
CA LYS A 471 -52.86 -31.25 -25.67
C LYS A 471 -51.85 -31.83 -24.66
N SER A 472 -50.54 -31.90 -24.96
CA SER A 472 -49.53 -32.39 -24.01
C SER A 472 -48.89 -31.32 -23.10
N ARG A 473 -49.25 -30.04 -23.25
CA ARG A 473 -48.80 -28.96 -22.34
C ARG A 473 -49.79 -28.60 -21.23
N ALA A 474 -50.97 -29.21 -21.21
CA ALA A 474 -52.02 -28.96 -20.21
C ALA A 474 -51.88 -29.78 -18.90
N ALA A 475 -50.74 -30.46 -18.70
CA ALA A 475 -50.46 -31.24 -17.49
C ALA A 475 -49.51 -30.52 -16.50
N ALA A 476 -49.17 -29.26 -16.74
CA ALA A 476 -48.48 -28.45 -15.74
C ALA A 476 -49.52 -28.03 -14.69
N GLY A 477 -49.47 -28.64 -13.50
CA GLY A 477 -50.28 -28.22 -12.35
C GLY A 477 -50.08 -26.73 -12.03
N PRO A 478 -50.85 -26.18 -11.06
CA PRO A 478 -50.75 -24.78 -10.70
C PRO A 478 -49.29 -24.42 -10.47
N TRP A 479 -48.75 -23.50 -11.25
CA TRP A 479 -47.37 -23.08 -11.11
C TRP A 479 -47.18 -22.62 -9.67
N VAL A 480 -46.25 -23.25 -8.95
CA VAL A 480 -45.92 -22.88 -7.58
C VAL A 480 -44.58 -22.17 -7.62
N LEU A 481 -44.52 -20.95 -7.11
CA LEU A 481 -43.27 -20.22 -6.96
C LEU A 481 -42.27 -21.10 -6.16
N PRO A 482 -41.05 -21.35 -6.68
CA PRO A 482 -40.03 -22.15 -6.02
C PRO A 482 -39.86 -21.73 -4.56
N ARG A 483 -39.65 -22.71 -3.67
CA ARG A 483 -39.66 -22.48 -2.20
C ARG A 483 -38.71 -21.36 -1.78
N TYR A 484 -37.54 -21.27 -2.40
CA TYR A 484 -36.51 -20.28 -2.09
C TYR A 484 -36.89 -18.84 -2.54
N LEU A 485 -37.80 -18.67 -3.50
CA LEU A 485 -38.25 -17.37 -4.01
C LEU A 485 -39.45 -16.78 -3.23
N ARG A 486 -40.19 -17.61 -2.48
CA ARG A 486 -41.39 -17.18 -1.73
C ARG A 486 -41.15 -15.99 -0.79
N PRO A 487 -40.04 -15.91 -0.03
CA PRO A 487 -39.75 -14.75 0.82
C PRO A 487 -39.55 -13.44 0.04
N PHE A 488 -39.24 -13.53 -1.26
CA PHE A 488 -38.89 -12.40 -2.11
C PHE A 488 -40.02 -12.01 -3.08
N ARG A 489 -41.23 -12.56 -2.93
CA ARG A 489 -42.37 -12.29 -3.84
C ARG A 489 -42.59 -10.79 -4.08
N ARG A 490 -42.60 -9.98 -3.02
CA ARG A 490 -42.85 -8.52 -3.11
C ARG A 490 -41.77 -7.78 -3.88
N ILE A 491 -40.50 -8.13 -3.67
CA ILE A 491 -39.39 -7.47 -4.35
C ILE A 491 -39.32 -7.89 -5.82
N LEU A 492 -39.58 -9.18 -6.12
CA LEU A 492 -39.63 -9.67 -7.49
C LEU A 492 -40.77 -9.03 -8.29
N LEU A 493 -41.93 -8.76 -7.67
CA LEU A 493 -43.00 -7.98 -8.31
C LEU A 493 -42.57 -6.53 -8.61
N GLY A 494 -41.84 -5.89 -7.69
CA GLY A 494 -41.26 -4.57 -7.93
C GLY A 494 -40.25 -4.57 -9.08
N ILE A 495 -39.38 -5.59 -9.16
CA ILE A 495 -38.39 -5.76 -10.22
C ILE A 495 -39.05 -6.08 -11.56
N ALA A 496 -40.11 -6.88 -11.59
CA ALA A 496 -40.83 -7.18 -12.83
C ALA A 496 -41.47 -5.91 -13.44
N GLY A 497 -41.78 -4.92 -12.60
CA GLY A 497 -42.36 -3.65 -13.01
C GLY A 497 -43.77 -3.76 -13.61
N PRO A 498 -44.36 -2.64 -14.07
CA PRO A 498 -45.63 -2.64 -14.80
C PRO A 498 -45.51 -3.22 -16.23
N ALA A 499 -44.33 -3.72 -16.62
CA ALA A 499 -44.07 -4.36 -17.92
C ALA A 499 -44.91 -5.63 -18.16
N VAL A 500 -45.62 -6.12 -17.14
CA VAL A 500 -46.66 -7.16 -17.30
C VAL A 500 -47.83 -6.69 -18.20
N GLY A 501 -47.90 -5.40 -18.58
CA GLY A 501 -48.98 -4.83 -19.40
C GLY A 501 -48.61 -4.28 -20.80
N HIS A 502 -47.50 -4.69 -21.43
CA HIS A 502 -47.05 -4.11 -22.72
C HIS A 502 -47.87 -4.54 -23.96
N ALA A 503 -49.09 -4.02 -24.06
CA ALA A 503 -49.88 -4.01 -25.30
C ALA A 503 -50.25 -2.59 -25.79
N ARG A 504 -49.52 -1.53 -25.39
CA ARG A 504 -49.80 -0.15 -25.85
C ARG A 504 -48.53 0.58 -26.32
N SER A 505 -48.60 1.15 -27.53
CA SER A 505 -47.52 1.84 -28.26
C SER A 505 -46.99 3.10 -27.57
N THR A 506 -45.68 3.35 -27.70
CA THR A 506 -44.95 4.49 -27.13
C THR A 506 -45.35 5.82 -27.80
N PRO A 507 -45.57 6.93 -27.05
CA PRO A 507 -45.88 8.24 -27.62
C PRO A 507 -44.62 8.93 -28.20
N SER A 508 -44.78 9.67 -29.30
CA SER A 508 -43.72 10.46 -29.96
C SER A 508 -43.95 11.97 -29.80
N LEU A 509 -42.90 12.75 -29.56
CA LEU A 509 -42.90 14.23 -29.41
C LEU A 509 -42.07 14.90 -30.53
N LEU A 510 -42.58 16.00 -31.07
CA LEU A 510 -41.88 16.85 -32.06
C LEU A 510 -41.18 18.02 -31.34
N VAL A 511 -39.88 18.17 -31.55
CA VAL A 511 -39.05 19.25 -30.98
C VAL A 511 -38.64 20.23 -32.10
N GLY A 512 -38.67 21.54 -31.83
CA GLY A 512 -38.25 22.58 -32.79
C GLY A 512 -36.73 22.57 -33.09
N PRO A 513 -36.28 23.35 -34.11
CA PRO A 513 -34.86 23.41 -34.49
C PRO A 513 -34.00 24.04 -33.38
N ALA A 514 -32.81 23.49 -33.17
CA ALA A 514 -31.86 23.99 -32.18
C ALA A 514 -31.35 25.42 -32.56
N PRO A 515 -31.03 26.27 -31.56
CA PRO A 515 -30.39 27.56 -31.82
C PRO A 515 -29.01 27.40 -32.49
N PRO A 516 -28.46 28.46 -33.12
CA PRO A 516 -27.14 28.42 -33.74
C PRO A 516 -26.06 27.98 -32.74
N ALA A 517 -25.14 27.13 -33.17
CA ALA A 517 -24.09 26.56 -32.31
C ALA A 517 -23.19 27.63 -31.65
N SER A 518 -23.06 28.82 -32.25
CA SER A 518 -22.27 29.94 -31.71
C SER A 518 -22.88 30.60 -30.47
N CYS A 519 -24.19 30.50 -30.26
CA CYS A 519 -24.85 31.14 -29.13
C CYS A 519 -24.40 30.58 -27.78
N VAL A 520 -24.02 29.30 -27.72
CA VAL A 520 -23.62 28.64 -26.48
C VAL A 520 -22.25 29.14 -25.98
N PRO A 521 -21.17 29.16 -26.79
CA PRO A 521 -19.90 29.77 -26.37
C PRO A 521 -20.02 31.24 -25.97
N ASP A 522 -20.84 32.02 -26.68
CA ASP A 522 -21.06 33.44 -26.35
C ASP A 522 -21.74 33.60 -24.99
N PHE A 523 -22.76 32.78 -24.73
CA PHE A 523 -23.46 32.73 -23.45
C PHE A 523 -22.52 32.32 -22.31
N ILE A 524 -21.72 31.26 -22.50
CA ILE A 524 -20.76 30.81 -21.49
C ILE A 524 -19.77 31.93 -21.16
N ARG A 525 -19.18 32.58 -22.17
CA ARG A 525 -18.25 33.69 -21.97
C ARG A 525 -18.88 34.87 -21.24
N ALA A 526 -20.12 35.23 -21.57
CA ALA A 526 -20.85 36.31 -20.93
C ALA A 526 -21.26 36.01 -19.48
N ALA A 527 -21.33 34.73 -19.09
CA ALA A 527 -21.66 34.30 -17.73
C ALA A 527 -20.46 34.35 -16.77
N LEU A 528 -19.24 34.64 -17.24
CA LEU A 528 -18.06 34.71 -16.38
C LEU A 528 -18.19 35.83 -15.34
N ASN A 529 -17.97 35.49 -14.06
CA ASN A 529 -18.06 36.41 -12.92
C ASN A 529 -19.43 37.09 -12.78
N VAL A 530 -20.49 36.42 -13.24
CA VAL A 530 -21.89 36.83 -13.08
C VAL A 530 -22.51 35.96 -11.98
N PRO A 531 -23.07 36.54 -10.91
CA PRO A 531 -23.61 35.77 -9.78
C PRO A 531 -24.91 35.02 -10.14
N GLU A 532 -25.61 35.43 -11.18
CA GLU A 532 -26.76 34.72 -11.73
C GLU A 532 -26.31 33.37 -12.33
N LEU A 533 -26.95 32.28 -11.90
CA LEU A 533 -26.65 30.89 -12.29
C LEU A 533 -25.31 30.33 -11.79
N ALA A 534 -24.45 31.14 -11.17
CA ALA A 534 -23.22 30.66 -10.56
C ALA A 534 -23.50 29.70 -9.38
N ASP A 535 -22.88 28.54 -9.44
CA ASP A 535 -22.89 27.48 -8.41
C ASP A 535 -21.50 27.29 -7.77
N VAL A 536 -20.55 28.17 -8.09
CA VAL A 536 -19.23 28.31 -7.45
C VAL A 536 -18.95 29.77 -7.09
N GLU A 537 -18.50 29.98 -5.86
CA GLU A 537 -18.03 31.27 -5.33
C GLU A 537 -16.60 31.09 -4.80
N PHE A 538 -15.64 31.76 -5.42
CA PHE A 538 -14.29 31.87 -4.92
C PHE A 538 -14.19 33.06 -3.98
N VAL A 539 -13.78 32.82 -2.74
CA VAL A 539 -13.69 33.84 -1.71
C VAL A 539 -12.25 34.25 -1.55
N LEU A 540 -11.95 35.50 -1.89
CA LEU A 540 -10.64 36.10 -1.71
C LEU A 540 -10.53 36.66 -0.29
N ARG A 541 -9.31 36.72 0.25
CA ARG A 541 -9.07 37.36 1.55
C ARG A 541 -9.59 38.81 1.51
N PRO A 542 -10.27 39.28 2.58
CA PRO A 542 -10.72 40.66 2.62
C PRO A 542 -9.55 41.63 2.45
N CYS A 543 -9.67 42.52 1.47
CA CYS A 543 -8.84 43.71 1.36
C CYS A 543 -9.48 44.82 2.21
N GLU A 544 -8.85 45.99 2.33
CA GLU A 544 -9.43 47.16 3.02
C GLU A 544 -10.83 47.53 2.47
N ASP A 545 -11.12 47.16 1.22
CA ASP A 545 -12.43 47.35 0.55
C ASP A 545 -13.49 46.28 0.90
N GLY A 546 -13.19 45.34 1.81
CA GLY A 546 -14.07 44.23 2.18
C GLY A 546 -13.82 42.91 1.42
N PRO A 547 -14.61 41.86 1.72
CA PRO A 547 -14.48 40.56 1.07
C PRO A 547 -14.86 40.65 -0.41
N ARG A 548 -13.99 40.17 -1.29
CA ARG A 548 -14.24 40.08 -2.73
C ARG A 548 -14.53 38.62 -3.08
N SER A 549 -15.65 38.40 -3.75
CA SER A 549 -16.03 37.08 -4.26
C SER A 549 -15.98 37.07 -5.79
N LEU A 550 -15.51 35.98 -6.37
CA LEU A 550 -15.56 35.74 -7.81
C LEU A 550 -16.50 34.57 -8.12
N TYR A 551 -17.34 34.73 -9.14
CA TYR A 551 -18.38 33.76 -9.46
C TYR A 551 -18.03 32.89 -10.68
N ALA A 552 -18.33 31.59 -10.59
CA ALA A 552 -18.09 30.63 -11.67
C ALA A 552 -19.12 29.49 -11.66
N HIS A 553 -18.94 28.54 -12.58
CA HIS A 553 -19.87 27.44 -12.87
C HIS A 553 -19.15 26.09 -12.82
N ARG A 554 -19.62 25.14 -11.99
CA ARG A 554 -19.01 23.81 -11.82
C ARG A 554 -18.89 23.06 -13.13
N LEU A 555 -19.93 23.13 -13.97
CA LEU A 555 -19.95 22.45 -15.26
C LEU A 555 -18.82 22.93 -16.17
N VAL A 556 -18.61 24.25 -16.26
CA VAL A 556 -17.56 24.84 -17.10
C VAL A 556 -16.19 24.49 -16.54
N LEU A 557 -16.00 24.64 -15.23
CA LEU A 557 -14.73 24.35 -14.57
C LEU A 557 -14.35 22.86 -14.68
N ALA A 558 -15.28 21.95 -14.41
CA ALA A 558 -15.05 20.51 -14.53
C ALA A 558 -14.81 20.04 -15.97
N ALA A 559 -15.45 20.69 -16.95
CA ALA A 559 -15.22 20.37 -18.36
C ALA A 559 -13.85 20.87 -18.86
N SER A 560 -13.35 21.98 -18.32
CA SER A 560 -12.12 22.63 -18.78
C SER A 560 -10.88 22.28 -17.95
N CYS A 561 -11.01 21.65 -16.78
CA CYS A 561 -9.91 21.40 -15.85
C CYS A 561 -10.15 20.13 -15.01
N GLU A 562 -9.21 19.17 -15.10
CA GLU A 562 -9.31 17.88 -14.39
C GLU A 562 -9.28 18.03 -12.87
N HIS A 563 -8.51 19.00 -12.35
CA HIS A 563 -8.47 19.30 -10.92
C HIS A 563 -9.88 19.63 -10.38
N PHE A 564 -10.61 20.52 -11.06
CA PHE A 564 -11.98 20.86 -10.69
C PHE A 564 -12.94 19.69 -10.91
N HIS A 565 -12.75 18.89 -11.97
CA HIS A 565 -13.54 17.68 -12.19
C HIS A 565 -13.42 16.69 -11.02
N ALA A 566 -12.20 16.38 -10.59
CA ALA A 566 -11.93 15.51 -9.46
C ALA A 566 -12.49 16.09 -8.15
N MET A 567 -12.31 17.39 -7.92
CA MET A 567 -12.84 18.09 -6.75
C MET A 567 -14.37 17.98 -6.66
N PHE A 568 -15.10 18.17 -7.77
CA PHE A 568 -16.56 18.14 -7.75
C PHE A 568 -17.16 16.74 -7.79
N THR A 569 -16.43 15.72 -8.24
CA THR A 569 -16.91 14.33 -8.30
C THR A 569 -16.55 13.48 -7.08
N SER A 570 -15.51 13.84 -6.34
CA SER A 570 -15.01 13.09 -5.17
C SER A 570 -15.89 13.19 -3.92
N GLY A 571 -16.90 14.05 -3.91
CA GLY A 571 -17.81 14.22 -2.78
C GLY A 571 -17.19 14.96 -1.59
N CYS A 572 -16.13 15.74 -1.80
CA CYS A 572 -15.53 16.61 -0.79
C CYS A 572 -16.56 17.59 -0.22
N ALA A 573 -16.41 17.96 1.06
CA ALA A 573 -17.37 18.81 1.77
C ALA A 573 -17.53 20.19 1.09
N GLU A 574 -16.43 20.70 0.54
CA GLU A 574 -16.33 21.92 -0.25
C GLU A 574 -17.27 21.86 -1.46
N ALA A 575 -17.37 20.69 -2.11
CA ALA A 575 -18.21 20.45 -3.27
C ALA A 575 -19.71 20.32 -2.93
N VAL A 576 -20.08 20.00 -1.69
CA VAL A 576 -21.50 19.87 -1.31
C VAL A 576 -22.14 21.25 -1.12
N GLY A 577 -21.39 22.22 -0.61
CA GLY A 577 -21.83 23.60 -0.44
C GLY A 577 -22.95 23.77 0.60
N ILE A 578 -22.92 24.87 1.36
CA ILE A 578 -24.02 25.25 2.26
C ILE A 578 -24.92 26.21 1.48
N GLY A 579 -26.13 25.78 1.13
CA GLY A 579 -27.08 26.60 0.34
C GLY A 579 -26.99 26.41 -1.18
N GLY A 580 -26.42 25.31 -1.67
CA GLY A 580 -26.40 24.94 -3.09
C GLY A 580 -25.30 25.59 -3.92
N ARG A 581 -24.49 26.50 -3.35
CA ARG A 581 -23.28 27.04 -3.98
C ARG A 581 -22.02 26.43 -3.36
N CYS A 582 -21.07 26.03 -4.20
CA CYS A 582 -19.72 25.63 -3.80
C CYS A 582 -18.97 26.88 -3.36
N ARG A 583 -18.49 26.95 -2.12
CA ARG A 583 -17.66 28.06 -1.65
C ARG A 583 -16.23 27.57 -1.54
N LEU A 584 -15.31 28.23 -2.25
CA LEU A 584 -13.90 27.89 -2.31
C LEU A 584 -13.09 29.06 -1.75
N ASP A 585 -12.57 28.92 -0.53
CA ASP A 585 -11.71 29.93 0.08
C ASP A 585 -10.32 29.85 -0.56
N LEU A 586 -9.87 30.95 -1.15
CA LEU A 586 -8.58 31.02 -1.82
C LEU A 586 -7.46 31.44 -0.85
N PRO A 587 -6.21 30.98 -1.08
CA PRO A 587 -5.06 31.47 -0.35
C PRO A 587 -4.87 32.99 -0.46
N ASP A 588 -4.20 33.57 0.52
CA ASP A 588 -3.97 35.01 0.63
C ASP A 588 -3.08 35.61 -0.46
N TRP A 589 -2.24 34.79 -1.08
CA TRP A 589 -1.41 35.21 -2.20
C TRP A 589 -2.17 35.35 -3.52
N VAL A 590 -3.43 34.90 -3.59
CA VAL A 590 -4.20 34.97 -4.85
C VAL A 590 -4.76 36.36 -5.06
N ALA A 591 -4.23 37.06 -6.06
CA ALA A 591 -4.77 38.34 -6.49
C ALA A 591 -6.04 38.16 -7.36
N PRO A 592 -7.01 39.10 -7.31
CA PRO A 592 -8.27 38.97 -8.06
C PRO A 592 -8.08 38.91 -9.58
N ARG A 593 -7.14 39.72 -10.12
CA ARG A 593 -6.94 39.86 -11.57
C ARG A 593 -6.32 38.60 -12.19
N PRO A 594 -5.24 38.00 -11.65
CA PRO A 594 -4.73 36.71 -12.12
C PRO A 594 -5.75 35.57 -11.99
N MET A 595 -6.58 35.58 -10.94
CA MET A 595 -7.66 34.61 -10.80
C MET A 595 -8.72 34.76 -11.90
N LEU A 596 -9.17 35.99 -12.18
CA LEU A 596 -10.07 36.29 -13.29
C LEU A 596 -9.45 35.92 -14.65
N TRP A 597 -8.14 36.07 -14.79
CA TRP A 597 -7.41 35.67 -15.99
C TRP A 597 -7.45 34.15 -16.19
N MET A 598 -7.14 33.37 -15.17
CA MET A 598 -7.26 31.92 -15.22
C MET A 598 -8.71 31.48 -15.52
N LEU A 599 -9.71 32.09 -14.88
CA LEU A 599 -11.11 31.77 -15.15
C LEU A 599 -11.50 32.12 -16.59
N ALA A 600 -11.11 33.30 -17.09
CA ALA A 600 -11.36 33.70 -18.46
C ALA A 600 -10.72 32.73 -19.47
N TYR A 601 -9.54 32.19 -19.16
CA TYR A 601 -8.86 31.19 -19.96
C TYR A 601 -9.67 29.89 -20.09
N LEU A 602 -10.26 29.41 -18.98
CA LEU A 602 -11.13 28.22 -18.96
C LEU A 602 -12.47 28.43 -19.69
N TYR A 603 -12.97 29.66 -19.73
CA TYR A 603 -14.26 30.00 -20.37
C TYR A 603 -14.16 30.30 -21.86
N GLN A 604 -12.97 30.68 -22.35
CA GLN A 604 -12.78 31.17 -23.73
C GLN A 604 -12.11 30.17 -24.66
N GLY A 605 -11.91 28.92 -24.21
CA GLY A 605 -11.27 27.89 -25.02
C GLY A 605 -9.76 28.04 -25.09
N PHE A 606 -9.12 28.34 -23.96
CA PHE A 606 -7.67 28.21 -23.78
C PHE A 606 -6.80 29.22 -24.57
N ASP A 607 -7.28 30.44 -24.81
CA ASP A 607 -6.51 31.56 -25.40
C ASP A 607 -6.02 32.53 -24.30
N PRO A 608 -4.73 32.49 -23.89
CA PRO A 608 -4.24 33.30 -22.77
C PRO A 608 -4.32 34.81 -23.02
N LYS A 609 -4.17 35.26 -24.27
CA LYS A 609 -4.17 36.70 -24.59
C LYS A 609 -5.56 37.29 -24.49
N LYS A 610 -6.57 36.62 -25.05
CA LYS A 610 -7.97 37.07 -24.92
C LYS A 610 -8.45 36.97 -23.48
N ALA A 611 -8.03 35.93 -22.76
CA ALA A 611 -8.31 35.79 -21.35
C ALA A 611 -7.75 36.96 -20.53
N GLN A 612 -6.54 37.43 -20.87
CA GLN A 612 -5.94 38.62 -20.28
C GLN A 612 -6.83 39.84 -20.50
N GLU A 613 -7.18 40.14 -21.75
CA GLU A 613 -8.02 41.29 -22.11
C GLU A 613 -9.34 41.30 -21.32
N VAL A 614 -9.98 40.13 -21.17
CA VAL A 614 -11.23 39.99 -20.41
C VAL A 614 -11.00 40.16 -18.90
N ALA A 615 -9.95 39.60 -18.33
CA ALA A 615 -9.65 39.79 -16.91
C ALA A 615 -9.39 41.26 -16.56
N PHE A 616 -8.68 41.99 -17.43
CA PHE A 616 -8.48 43.42 -17.28
C PHE A 616 -9.80 44.20 -17.39
N ALA A 617 -10.68 43.83 -18.33
CA ALA A 617 -12.00 44.45 -18.46
C ALA A 617 -12.91 44.18 -17.23
N LEU A 618 -12.78 43.00 -16.61
CA LEU A 618 -13.57 42.57 -15.45
C LEU A 618 -13.00 43.07 -14.11
N THR A 619 -11.87 43.79 -14.10
CA THR A 619 -11.27 44.35 -12.88
C THR A 619 -11.51 45.88 -12.82
N PRO A 620 -12.73 46.36 -12.53
CA PRO A 620 -13.01 47.79 -12.41
C PRO A 620 -12.31 48.35 -11.15
N GLY A 621 -11.62 49.49 -11.30
CA GLY A 621 -11.07 50.25 -10.16
C GLY A 621 -9.54 50.35 -10.08
N LEU A 622 -8.77 49.65 -10.93
CA LEU A 622 -7.30 49.81 -11.03
C LEU A 622 -6.86 50.68 -12.22
N GLY A 623 -7.82 51.30 -12.93
CA GLY A 623 -7.49 52.31 -13.93
C GLY A 623 -6.94 53.56 -13.23
N PRO A 624 -5.98 54.28 -13.85
CA PRO A 624 -5.49 55.56 -13.32
C PRO A 624 -6.71 56.46 -13.07
N GLY A 625 -6.85 56.95 -11.84
CA GLY A 625 -8.06 57.61 -11.36
C GLY A 625 -8.56 58.71 -12.31
N PRO A 626 -9.86 59.08 -12.24
CA PRO A 626 -10.49 60.05 -13.12
C PRO A 626 -9.94 61.47 -12.85
N GLY A 627 -8.74 61.72 -13.37
CA GLY A 627 -8.03 62.97 -13.26
C GLY A 627 -7.55 63.41 -14.64
N ARG A 628 -8.26 64.39 -15.20
CA ARG A 628 -7.91 65.24 -16.36
C ARG A 628 -8.28 64.73 -17.76
N SER A 629 -9.54 65.02 -18.08
CA SER A 629 -10.07 65.62 -19.30
C SER A 629 -9.12 65.86 -20.50
N SER A 630 -9.60 65.37 -21.65
CA SER A 630 -9.67 66.09 -22.93
C SER A 630 -8.37 66.38 -23.70
N ALA A 631 -8.04 65.47 -24.64
CA ALA A 631 -7.75 65.85 -26.02
C ALA A 631 -8.01 64.66 -26.96
N ALA A 632 -8.86 64.86 -27.95
CA ALA A 632 -9.14 63.89 -29.01
C ALA A 632 -7.91 63.76 -29.93
N GLY A 633 -7.03 62.81 -29.63
CA GLY A 633 -5.90 62.46 -30.48
C GLY A 633 -5.65 60.96 -30.36
N ARG A 634 -5.56 60.28 -31.52
CA ARG A 634 -5.27 58.84 -31.73
C ARG A 634 -4.92 58.11 -30.44
N ARG A 635 -5.85 57.28 -29.93
CA ARG A 635 -5.62 56.40 -28.77
C ARG A 635 -4.34 55.61 -29.02
N PRO A 636 -3.21 55.90 -28.36
CA PRO A 636 -2.16 54.91 -28.29
C PRO A 636 -2.79 53.71 -27.58
N GLY A 637 -2.58 52.51 -28.13
CA GLY A 637 -3.00 51.28 -27.44
C GLY A 637 -2.57 51.33 -25.98
N PRO A 638 -3.36 50.79 -25.05
CA PRO A 638 -3.11 50.91 -23.62
C PRO A 638 -1.65 50.57 -23.34
N ARG A 639 -0.85 51.60 -23.02
CA ARG A 639 0.46 51.41 -22.40
C ARG A 639 0.14 51.08 -20.96
N PHE A 640 -0.03 49.79 -20.71
CA PHE A 640 -0.15 49.23 -19.38
C PHE A 640 1.03 49.77 -18.55
N ALA A 641 0.78 50.17 -17.30
CA ALA A 641 1.87 50.46 -16.38
C ALA A 641 2.63 49.14 -16.20
N GLU A 642 3.82 49.04 -16.79
CA GLU A 642 4.60 47.79 -16.88
C GLU A 642 4.91 47.15 -15.51
N GLY A 643 4.77 47.91 -14.41
CA GLY A 643 5.06 47.47 -13.05
C GLY A 643 4.23 46.26 -12.58
N ASP A 644 2.90 46.29 -12.71
CA ASP A 644 2.03 45.25 -12.12
C ASP A 644 1.99 43.95 -12.94
N ALA A 645 2.43 44.00 -14.21
CA ALA A 645 2.33 42.87 -15.12
C ALA A 645 3.20 41.68 -14.66
N GLY A 646 4.35 41.95 -14.03
CA GLY A 646 5.23 40.91 -13.49
C GLY A 646 4.59 40.16 -12.34
N GLU A 647 4.00 40.87 -11.37
CA GLU A 647 3.33 40.27 -10.22
C GLU A 647 2.10 39.45 -10.64
N ASP A 648 1.29 39.98 -11.56
CA ASP A 648 0.14 39.27 -12.12
C ASP A 648 0.56 37.95 -12.79
N LEU A 649 1.65 37.97 -13.56
CA LEU A 649 2.20 36.79 -14.22
C LEU A 649 2.79 35.79 -13.22
N CYS A 650 3.50 36.22 -12.19
CA CYS A 650 3.99 35.34 -11.13
C CYS A 650 2.82 34.66 -10.37
N CYS A 651 1.76 35.41 -10.07
CA CYS A 651 0.55 34.85 -9.47
C CYS A 651 -0.16 33.88 -10.44
N LEU A 652 -0.22 34.21 -11.74
CA LEU A 652 -0.80 33.34 -12.75
C LEU A 652 -0.01 32.03 -12.92
N LEU A 653 1.32 32.09 -12.84
CA LEU A 653 2.19 30.91 -12.88
C LEU A 653 1.85 29.97 -11.72
N ARG A 654 1.75 30.51 -10.50
CA ARG A 654 1.34 29.75 -9.30
C ARG A 654 -0.05 29.15 -9.43
N LEU A 655 -1.01 29.90 -9.95
CA LEU A 655 -2.38 29.40 -10.20
C LEU A 655 -2.37 28.28 -11.23
N SER A 656 -1.60 28.43 -12.31
CA SER A 656 -1.52 27.41 -13.36
C SER A 656 -0.90 26.12 -12.86
N GLU A 657 0.11 26.17 -11.99
CA GLU A 657 0.65 24.97 -11.33
C GLU A 657 -0.37 24.37 -10.36
N PHE A 658 -1.02 25.20 -9.54
CA PHE A 658 -1.96 24.74 -8.51
C PHE A 658 -3.16 23.99 -9.10
N TYR A 659 -3.64 24.42 -10.28
CA TYR A 659 -4.78 23.83 -10.98
C TYR A 659 -4.39 22.92 -12.17
N ASP A 660 -3.11 22.59 -12.30
CA ASP A 660 -2.58 21.71 -13.35
C ASP A 660 -2.94 22.16 -14.79
N LEU A 661 -2.72 23.45 -15.07
CA LEU A 661 -2.99 24.12 -16.35
C LEU A 661 -1.70 24.31 -17.15
N GLU A 662 -1.09 23.20 -17.58
CA GLU A 662 0.24 23.16 -18.20
C GLU A 662 0.43 24.13 -19.39
N HIS A 663 -0.57 24.26 -20.27
CA HIS A 663 -0.47 25.20 -21.40
C HIS A 663 -0.42 26.67 -20.93
N LEU A 664 -1.21 27.03 -19.92
CA LEU A 664 -1.19 28.39 -19.36
C LEU A 664 0.11 28.64 -18.60
N LYS A 665 0.65 27.62 -17.92
CA LYS A 665 1.95 27.67 -17.24
C LYS A 665 3.09 27.95 -18.22
N GLN A 666 3.21 27.16 -19.28
CA GLN A 666 4.25 27.35 -20.32
C GLN A 666 4.15 28.73 -20.99
N TRP A 667 2.92 29.19 -21.26
CA TRP A 667 2.71 30.54 -21.80
C TRP A 667 3.20 31.62 -20.82
N THR A 668 2.91 31.47 -19.53
CA THR A 668 3.35 32.39 -18.47
C THR A 668 4.88 32.39 -18.34
N GLU A 669 5.54 31.23 -18.41
CA GLU A 669 7.00 31.10 -18.44
C GLU A 669 7.61 31.93 -19.58
N GLN A 670 7.07 31.78 -20.80
CA GLN A 670 7.53 32.53 -21.96
C GLN A 670 7.37 34.05 -21.79
N ARG A 671 6.31 34.50 -21.10
CA ARG A 671 6.09 35.93 -20.84
C ARG A 671 7.04 36.46 -19.77
N LEU A 672 7.24 35.73 -18.69
CA LEU A 672 8.16 36.10 -17.62
C LEU A 672 9.62 36.15 -18.11
N GLN A 673 10.01 35.27 -19.05
CA GLN A 673 11.30 35.36 -19.73
C GLN A 673 11.54 36.74 -20.36
N GLY A 674 10.51 37.35 -20.96
CA GLY A 674 10.61 38.68 -21.57
C GLY A 674 10.68 39.85 -20.57
N LEU A 675 10.35 39.59 -19.30
CA LEU A 675 10.40 40.56 -18.20
C LEU A 675 11.59 40.34 -17.25
N MET A 676 12.42 39.35 -17.55
CA MET A 676 13.57 39.01 -16.72
C MET A 676 14.64 40.11 -16.82
N THR A 677 15.04 40.63 -15.66
CA THR A 677 16.11 41.62 -15.50
C THR A 677 17.10 41.12 -14.44
N PRO A 678 18.33 41.65 -14.39
CA PRO A 678 19.27 41.29 -13.33
C PRO A 678 18.70 41.54 -11.93
N GLU A 679 17.88 42.58 -11.74
CA GLU A 679 17.31 42.90 -10.42
C GLU A 679 16.24 41.90 -9.96
N ASN A 680 15.47 41.30 -10.87
CA ASN A 680 14.41 40.35 -10.52
C ASN A 680 14.80 38.88 -10.68
N LEU A 681 16.00 38.61 -11.20
CA LEU A 681 16.45 37.27 -11.58
C LEU A 681 16.41 36.27 -10.43
N VAL A 682 16.89 36.66 -9.24
CA VAL A 682 16.92 35.80 -8.06
C VAL A 682 15.49 35.45 -7.62
N ALA A 683 14.63 36.45 -7.44
CA ALA A 683 13.23 36.25 -7.05
C ALA A 683 12.46 35.40 -8.09
N LEU A 684 12.68 35.65 -9.37
CA LEU A 684 12.05 34.91 -10.46
C LEU A 684 12.50 33.44 -10.49
N SER A 685 13.76 33.17 -10.22
CA SER A 685 14.29 31.80 -10.13
C SER A 685 13.63 30.99 -9.00
N THR A 686 13.44 31.63 -7.83
CA THR A 686 12.73 31.05 -6.69
C THR A 686 11.28 30.75 -7.04
N HIS A 687 10.58 31.70 -7.69
CA HIS A 687 9.22 31.49 -8.17
C HIS A 687 9.13 30.36 -9.18
N ALA A 688 10.05 30.29 -10.15
CA ALA A 688 10.08 29.26 -11.16
C ALA A 688 10.30 27.86 -10.55
N TYR A 689 11.21 27.75 -9.58
CA TYR A 689 11.46 26.52 -8.85
C TYR A 689 10.22 26.01 -8.11
N PHE A 690 9.58 26.84 -7.29
CA PHE A 690 8.40 26.43 -6.52
C PHE A 690 7.16 26.15 -7.37
N CYS A 691 7.09 26.69 -8.60
CA CYS A 691 6.01 26.40 -9.54
C CYS A 691 6.35 25.27 -10.53
N ASN A 692 7.45 24.53 -10.34
CA ASN A 692 7.94 23.52 -11.27
C ASN A 692 8.03 24.03 -12.73
N ALA A 693 8.36 25.32 -12.91
CA ALA A 693 8.42 26.00 -14.19
C ALA A 693 9.81 25.80 -14.84
N SER A 694 10.01 24.60 -15.39
CA SER A 694 11.33 24.11 -15.79
C SER A 694 12.00 24.91 -16.92
N GLN A 695 11.23 25.52 -17.84
CA GLN A 695 11.78 26.30 -18.94
C GLN A 695 12.32 27.64 -18.42
N LEU A 696 11.51 28.31 -17.58
CA LEU A 696 11.89 29.55 -16.92
C LEU A 696 13.06 29.33 -15.96
N LEU A 697 13.01 28.29 -15.13
CA LEU A 697 14.08 27.99 -14.18
C LEU A 697 15.43 27.74 -14.87
N ARG A 698 15.44 26.95 -15.96
CA ARG A 698 16.66 26.69 -16.74
C ARG A 698 17.28 27.97 -17.26
N LEU A 699 16.44 28.89 -17.77
CA LEU A 699 16.90 30.18 -18.24
C LEU A 699 17.41 31.06 -17.10
N CYS A 700 16.72 31.09 -15.96
CA CYS A 700 17.18 31.81 -14.78
C CYS A 700 18.54 31.29 -14.31
N VAL A 701 18.72 29.96 -14.22
CA VAL A 701 20.00 29.33 -13.85
C VAL A 701 21.11 29.74 -14.82
N TYR A 702 20.85 29.71 -16.13
CA TYR A 702 21.82 30.17 -17.13
C TYR A 702 22.27 31.63 -16.88
N HIS A 703 21.33 32.54 -16.62
CA HIS A 703 21.69 33.94 -16.33
C HIS A 703 22.36 34.12 -14.97
N LEU A 704 21.96 33.36 -13.95
CA LEU A 704 22.60 33.37 -12.63
C LEU A 704 24.06 32.90 -12.73
N GLN A 705 24.35 31.91 -13.58
CA GLN A 705 25.72 31.46 -13.88
C GLN A 705 26.55 32.58 -14.52
N GLN A 706 25.99 33.30 -15.49
CA GLN A 706 26.69 34.41 -16.16
C GLN A 706 26.96 35.58 -15.21
N LEU A 707 26.06 35.85 -14.26
CA LEU A 707 26.16 36.95 -13.30
C LEU A 707 26.71 36.52 -11.94
N TYR A 708 27.18 35.27 -11.80
CA TYR A 708 27.56 34.70 -10.50
C TYR A 708 28.59 35.56 -9.76
N SER A 709 29.59 36.07 -10.46
CA SER A 709 30.63 36.94 -9.86
C SER A 709 30.09 38.25 -9.30
N GLU A 710 28.96 38.74 -9.80
CA GLU A 710 28.30 39.97 -9.35
C GLU A 710 27.29 39.72 -8.24
N LEU A 711 26.71 38.50 -8.20
CA LEU A 711 25.67 38.11 -7.24
C LEU A 711 26.24 37.54 -5.93
N VAL A 712 27.44 36.98 -5.93
CA VAL A 712 28.05 36.42 -4.71
C VAL A 712 28.22 37.51 -3.65
N GLY A 713 27.64 37.29 -2.47
CA GLY A 713 27.66 38.23 -1.35
C GLY A 713 26.50 39.24 -1.34
N VAL A 714 25.62 39.21 -2.34
CA VAL A 714 24.34 39.94 -2.33
C VAL A 714 23.35 39.18 -1.43
N GLU A 715 22.58 39.89 -0.60
CA GLU A 715 21.67 39.30 0.40
C GLU A 715 20.66 38.35 -0.25
N GLU A 716 20.08 38.77 -1.37
CA GLU A 716 19.11 37.97 -2.14
C GLU A 716 19.71 36.66 -2.65
N TRP A 717 20.99 36.66 -3.07
CA TRP A 717 21.68 35.42 -3.46
C TRP A 717 21.91 34.52 -2.25
N GLU A 718 22.27 35.07 -1.10
CA GLU A 718 22.47 34.27 0.12
C GLU A 718 21.18 33.64 0.62
N GLU A 719 20.03 34.26 0.38
CA GLU A 719 18.70 33.72 0.69
C GLU A 719 18.15 32.74 -0.35
N LEU A 720 18.81 32.57 -1.49
CA LEU A 720 18.35 31.68 -2.56
C LEU A 720 18.28 30.22 -2.10
N GLU A 721 17.23 29.51 -2.55
CA GLU A 721 17.00 28.10 -2.22
C GLU A 721 18.25 27.25 -2.55
N PRO A 722 18.77 26.43 -1.62
CA PRO A 722 20.02 25.69 -1.81
C PRO A 722 20.05 24.82 -3.06
N ALA A 723 18.91 24.21 -3.43
CA ALA A 723 18.82 23.41 -4.65
C ALA A 723 19.08 24.23 -5.93
N ILE A 724 18.67 25.51 -5.96
CA ILE A 724 18.95 26.40 -7.10
C ILE A 724 20.43 26.79 -7.10
N LYS A 725 21.02 27.05 -5.92
CA LYS A 725 22.47 27.31 -5.81
C LYS A 725 23.28 26.14 -6.33
N GLU A 726 22.92 24.92 -5.99
CA GLU A 726 23.55 23.71 -6.52
C GLU A 726 23.46 23.66 -8.05
N LEU A 727 22.29 23.93 -8.63
CA LEU A 727 22.12 23.97 -10.10
C LEU A 727 22.99 25.04 -10.77
N VAL A 728 23.19 26.20 -10.13
CA VAL A 728 24.08 27.25 -10.64
C VAL A 728 25.55 26.84 -10.54
N LEU A 729 25.95 26.21 -9.44
CA LEU A 729 27.33 25.79 -9.18
C LEU A 729 27.75 24.53 -9.96
N LEU A 730 26.79 23.71 -10.39
CA LEU A 730 27.05 22.56 -11.25
C LEU A 730 27.55 23.05 -12.60
N ASP A 731 28.84 22.80 -12.86
CA ASP A 731 29.49 23.16 -14.12
C ASP A 731 28.81 22.42 -15.28
N THR A 732 28.00 23.14 -16.06
CA THR A 732 27.25 22.60 -17.20
C THR A 732 28.16 22.08 -18.31
N GLY A 733 29.48 22.25 -18.20
CA GLY A 733 30.48 21.68 -19.11
C GLY A 733 30.50 20.15 -19.22
N THR A 734 29.67 19.43 -18.47
CA THR A 734 29.59 17.95 -18.50
C THR A 734 28.26 17.35 -18.92
N LEU A 735 27.23 18.16 -19.25
CA LEU A 735 25.87 17.66 -19.57
C LEU A 735 25.48 17.72 -21.05
N ASP A 736 26.39 18.09 -21.95
CA ASP A 736 26.22 17.90 -23.40
C ASP A 736 26.73 16.51 -23.83
N THR A 737 26.05 15.44 -23.37
CA THR A 737 26.02 14.11 -24.02
C THR A 737 24.71 13.39 -23.73
#